data_AF-A0A6P7YKE2-F1
#
_entry.id   AF-A0A6P7YKE2-F1
#
_cell.length_a   1.000
_cell.length_b   1.000
_cell.length_c   1.000
_cell.angle_alpha   90.00
_cell.angle_beta   90.00
_cell.angle_gamma   90.00
#
_symmetry.space_group_name_H-M   'P 1'
#
loop_
_entity.id
_entity.type
_entity.pdbx_description
1 polymer ?
#
loop_
_entity_poly.entity_id
_entity_poly.type
_entity_poly.pdbx_seq_one_letter_code
_entity_poly.pdbx_strand_id
1 'polypeptide(L)'
;MSDDLQQLKIVNEWLLDRVSARFPCSVRQYTMVEFNDPPVGPSYNTSSRKQFADFFNDLVASGGGDCPEYTIQGLELALETSPPHSFILVLTDASAKDYNESSTVNHVYSLINTKQSQVYFLITGLCSDLSDPQFLIYRDIAASSFGHVFQVSLSDLGKVFNHLDFTLSRPVNSSIRLFSGDFNSNGTHSESFKVAQKYNALIITTDGFIPNIRVVGPDGVEAQVKQTVSETWGSMSLVKNPLEGIWILHIQAGSPHSVRVEGFTAANTSSTAHCSECHTNATCEEYLGIRECSCKDGFIGDGFSCSDIDECAYSWSYNCSLGYCVNTIGSYDCRCSTGYTMVSGHTCIDIDECSRPDLNQCHPQAICRNYNGYYTCRCSNGYYGDGYHCEINECRPEPCAFGKECIKTFGSHFCSDPCFNHTVLNEFWRSTSYGAGSNCDNGKKGWYRFTGSGGTRMLESCVPTHTCNTHAPVWLKGAHPVDADGIVNRTACAHWKGNCCHWSTTVQIKSCPGGYHVYKLNGTPVCSLTYCTDPSYTDSSCHCTADEECKLVNGTLGCYCKNNHGSYDVENLRPALKCGNNELKVSFPMCQLENLALNPKSIHLRDSSCVGFEERNYTNLFSLVTSIQERQCGTESVKNQTHVTYTNIAYLPPRVDTFIVRDKEVKISFSCTYPLDMKLSLETALRPMMSTVNISVGGTGQFIARMALYKDQNYISPYEGSEVVLSTTAILYVGAVLEVGDTSQFVLVLKNCYATPTRNSTDPMKYLIIKDSCPNKQDPTIRVAENGVSIQGRFSIQLFKFVGDYDLVYLHCEIHLCDTKATACAPTCSGLQSRRSAVEADYSVVVGPIVRKGALPSPFPLQSGSFGICAPWTLLTSAIITLAHWIIL
;
A
#
# COMPACT_ATOMS: atom_id res chain seq x y z
N MET A 1 19.12 -3.54 -9.98
CA MET A 1 17.92 -2.86 -10.55
C MET A 1 17.15 -1.99 -9.55
N SER A 2 16.61 -2.50 -8.44
CA SER A 2 16.02 -1.64 -7.38
C SER A 2 17.07 -1.10 -6.39
N ASP A 3 18.24 -1.74 -6.34
CA ASP A 3 19.32 -1.43 -5.40
C ASP A 3 20.03 -0.14 -5.85
N ASP A 4 20.54 -0.12 -7.07
CA ASP A 4 21.28 0.94 -7.76
C ASP A 4 20.71 2.37 -7.59
N LEU A 5 19.43 2.56 -7.94
CA LEU A 5 18.73 3.84 -7.80
C LEU A 5 18.46 4.20 -6.33
N GLN A 6 18.30 3.20 -5.48
CA GLN A 6 18.14 3.40 -4.04
C GLN A 6 19.48 3.85 -3.43
N GLN A 7 20.62 3.31 -3.87
CA GLN A 7 21.96 3.74 -3.46
C GLN A 7 22.27 5.18 -3.89
N LEU A 8 21.97 5.54 -5.15
CA LEU A 8 22.13 6.91 -5.65
C LEU A 8 21.23 7.91 -4.93
N LYS A 9 19.97 7.55 -4.63
CA LYS A 9 19.06 8.40 -3.85
C LYS A 9 19.51 8.55 -2.39
N ILE A 10 20.07 7.49 -1.79
CA ILE A 10 20.68 7.49 -0.46
C ILE A 10 21.86 8.47 -0.40
N VAL A 11 22.73 8.46 -1.41
CA VAL A 11 23.91 9.34 -1.48
C VAL A 11 23.52 10.77 -1.85
N ASN A 12 22.53 10.96 -2.73
CA ASN A 12 22.10 12.27 -3.23
C ASN A 12 21.59 13.20 -2.12
N GLU A 13 20.71 12.71 -1.24
CA GLU A 13 20.16 13.52 -0.15
C GLU A 13 21.29 14.00 0.81
N TRP A 14 22.28 13.14 1.08
CA TRP A 14 23.47 13.53 1.84
C TRP A 14 24.33 14.55 1.09
N LEU A 15 24.57 14.34 -0.21
CA LEU A 15 25.40 15.23 -1.02
C LEU A 15 24.77 16.62 -1.12
N LEU A 16 23.45 16.68 -1.27
CA LEU A 16 22.68 17.90 -1.22
C LEU A 16 22.82 18.57 0.15
N ASP A 17 22.49 17.90 1.25
CA ASP A 17 22.47 18.62 2.52
C ASP A 17 23.86 19.00 3.04
N ARG A 18 24.89 18.15 2.89
CA ARG A 18 26.23 18.42 3.43
C ARG A 18 27.11 19.25 2.49
N VAL A 19 27.16 18.93 1.20
CA VAL A 19 27.99 19.70 0.26
C VAL A 19 27.31 21.03 -0.06
N SER A 20 25.99 21.06 -0.27
CA SER A 20 25.35 22.32 -0.68
C SER A 20 24.90 23.25 0.45
N ALA A 21 24.82 22.79 1.72
CA ALA A 21 24.62 23.69 2.87
C ALA A 21 25.91 24.34 3.39
N ARG A 22 27.07 23.72 3.19
CA ARG A 22 28.35 24.18 3.78
C ARG A 22 29.20 25.07 2.87
N PHE A 23 28.85 25.18 1.58
CA PHE A 23 29.52 26.06 0.61
C PHE A 23 28.60 27.19 0.08
N PRO A 24 28.11 28.11 0.92
CA PRO A 24 27.17 29.16 0.48
C PRO A 24 27.82 30.27 -0.38
N CYS A 25 29.15 30.37 -0.45
CA CYS A 25 29.83 31.51 -1.07
C CYS A 25 31.17 31.14 -1.72
N SER A 26 31.15 30.47 -2.87
CA SER A 26 32.11 30.65 -3.96
C SER A 26 31.58 29.91 -5.20
N VAL A 27 31.73 30.50 -6.38
CA VAL A 27 31.17 29.99 -7.64
C VAL A 27 31.79 28.62 -7.96
N ARG A 28 31.18 27.52 -7.47
CA ARG A 28 31.53 26.16 -7.86
C ARG A 28 30.58 25.69 -8.95
N GLN A 29 31.16 25.03 -9.95
CA GLN A 29 30.46 24.42 -11.07
C GLN A 29 30.41 22.91 -10.80
N TYR A 30 29.22 22.34 -10.76
CA TYR A 30 28.99 20.91 -10.66
C TYR A 30 28.95 20.33 -12.08
N THR A 31 29.63 19.21 -12.28
CA THR A 31 29.66 18.46 -13.53
C THR A 31 29.19 17.05 -13.25
N MET A 32 27.98 16.70 -13.68
CA MET A 32 27.44 15.35 -13.51
C MET A 32 27.54 14.59 -14.82
N VAL A 33 28.11 13.39 -14.79
CA VAL A 33 28.24 12.53 -15.97
C VAL A 33 27.57 11.20 -15.68
N GLU A 34 26.59 10.85 -16.49
CA GLU A 34 25.96 9.54 -16.41
C GLU A 34 26.75 8.51 -17.22
N PHE A 35 26.86 7.28 -16.71
CA PHE A 35 27.48 6.18 -17.45
C PHE A 35 26.67 4.90 -17.21
N ASN A 36 26.31 4.19 -18.28
CA ASN A 36 25.55 2.94 -18.23
C ASN A 36 26.03 1.97 -19.32
N ASP A 37 25.58 0.72 -19.25
CA ASP A 37 25.84 -0.29 -20.28
C ASP A 37 24.75 -0.24 -21.38
N PRO A 38 25.04 0.08 -22.66
CA PRO A 38 26.29 0.56 -23.27
C PRO A 38 26.53 2.11 -23.39
N PRO A 39 25.62 3.06 -23.03
CA PRO A 39 25.86 4.48 -23.30
C PRO A 39 26.58 5.22 -22.15
N VAL A 40 27.59 6.02 -22.52
CA VAL A 40 28.20 7.05 -21.65
C VAL A 40 27.66 8.43 -22.05
N GLY A 41 27.27 9.22 -21.05
CA GLY A 41 26.76 10.58 -21.20
C GLY A 41 25.23 10.68 -21.40
N PRO A 42 24.68 11.91 -21.41
CA PRO A 42 25.39 13.19 -21.54
C PRO A 42 25.99 13.72 -20.22
N SER A 43 26.87 14.72 -20.33
CA SER A 43 27.37 15.49 -19.20
C SER A 43 26.51 16.73 -18.94
N TYR A 44 26.29 17.03 -17.67
CA TYR A 44 25.45 18.13 -17.20
C TYR A 44 26.28 19.07 -16.33
N ASN A 45 26.28 20.35 -16.68
CA ASN A 45 26.98 21.37 -15.91
C ASN A 45 25.98 22.33 -15.28
N THR A 46 26.06 22.53 -13.97
CA THR A 46 25.21 23.49 -13.26
C THR A 46 25.97 24.21 -12.14
N SER A 47 25.50 25.40 -11.79
CA SER A 47 25.90 26.12 -10.58
C SER A 47 24.73 26.26 -9.60
N SER A 48 23.55 25.73 -9.94
CA SER A 48 22.33 25.84 -9.13
C SER A 48 22.17 24.61 -8.24
N ARG A 49 22.11 24.81 -6.92
CA ARG A 49 21.77 23.77 -5.93
C ARG A 49 20.48 23.03 -6.28
N LYS A 50 19.47 23.76 -6.76
CA LYS A 50 18.18 23.17 -7.11
C LYS A 50 18.29 22.26 -8.35
N GLN A 51 18.98 22.71 -9.40
CA GLN A 51 19.16 21.88 -10.60
C GLN A 51 20.02 20.65 -10.33
N PHE A 52 21.00 20.78 -9.43
CA PHE A 52 21.77 19.66 -8.93
C PHE A 52 20.85 18.65 -8.20
N ALA A 53 19.94 19.11 -7.35
CA ALA A 53 18.96 18.25 -6.67
C ALA A 53 17.98 17.56 -7.63
N ASP A 54 17.41 18.35 -8.55
CA ASP A 54 16.42 17.90 -9.52
C ASP A 54 17.02 16.81 -10.42
N PHE A 55 18.30 16.95 -10.83
CA PHE A 55 19.01 15.95 -11.63
C PHE A 55 18.95 14.54 -11.03
N PHE A 56 19.24 14.39 -9.73
CA PHE A 56 19.19 13.07 -9.08
C PHE A 56 17.76 12.57 -8.80
N ASN A 57 16.83 13.48 -8.53
CA ASN A 57 15.42 13.13 -8.31
C ASN A 57 14.73 12.60 -9.57
N ASP A 58 15.15 13.10 -10.72
CA ASP A 58 14.60 12.76 -12.03
C ASP A 58 15.23 11.48 -12.62
N LEU A 59 16.23 10.87 -11.97
CA LEU A 59 16.79 9.58 -12.38
C LEU A 59 15.76 8.46 -12.24
N VAL A 60 15.64 7.66 -13.30
CA VAL A 60 14.78 6.49 -13.35
C VAL A 60 15.63 5.25 -13.62
N ALA A 61 15.44 4.14 -12.92
CA ALA A 61 16.12 2.89 -13.27
C ALA A 61 15.28 2.09 -14.27
N SER A 62 15.80 1.79 -15.47
CA SER A 62 15.18 0.86 -16.42
C SER A 62 16.19 0.05 -17.24
N GLY A 63 16.16 -1.28 -17.09
CA GLY A 63 17.10 -2.22 -17.71
C GLY A 63 18.48 -2.19 -17.04
N GLY A 64 18.71 -3.10 -16.09
CA GLY A 64 20.00 -3.28 -15.43
C GLY A 64 20.36 -4.75 -15.41
N GLY A 65 21.15 -5.16 -16.40
CA GLY A 65 21.86 -6.42 -16.41
C GLY A 65 23.32 -6.11 -16.63
N ASP A 66 24.15 -6.74 -15.80
CA ASP A 66 25.54 -7.11 -16.06
C ASP A 66 26.60 -6.12 -15.57
N CYS A 67 27.02 -6.34 -14.33
CA CYS A 67 28.43 -6.43 -14.01
C CYS A 67 29.25 -7.02 -15.18
N PRO A 68 30.39 -6.42 -15.61
CA PRO A 68 31.01 -5.12 -15.24
C PRO A 68 30.55 -3.91 -16.11
N GLU A 69 30.89 -2.66 -15.72
CA GLU A 69 30.39 -1.39 -16.32
C GLU A 69 31.43 -0.52 -17.08
N TYR A 70 31.00 0.40 -17.97
CA TYR A 70 31.86 1.34 -18.73
C TYR A 70 32.31 2.58 -17.90
N THR A 71 32.87 2.34 -16.71
CA THR A 71 33.23 3.40 -15.76
C THR A 71 34.39 4.29 -16.25
N ILE A 72 35.36 3.74 -17.00
CA ILE A 72 36.56 4.50 -17.40
C ILE A 72 36.22 5.55 -18.44
N GLN A 73 35.37 5.23 -19.43
CA GLN A 73 34.87 6.20 -20.39
C GLN A 73 34.03 7.31 -19.73
N GLY A 74 33.21 6.96 -18.72
CA GLY A 74 32.51 7.96 -17.91
C GLY A 74 33.48 8.93 -17.21
N LEU A 75 34.55 8.39 -16.61
CA LEU A 75 35.57 9.18 -15.93
C LEU A 75 36.36 10.07 -16.90
N GLU A 76 36.67 9.57 -18.09
CA GLU A 76 37.27 10.36 -19.17
C GLU A 76 36.42 11.59 -19.47
N LEU A 77 35.11 11.41 -19.71
CA LEU A 77 34.18 12.51 -19.99
C LEU A 77 34.07 13.50 -18.82
N ALA A 78 34.05 13.02 -17.57
CA ALA A 78 34.05 13.87 -16.38
C ALA A 78 35.34 14.69 -16.26
N LEU A 79 36.50 14.07 -16.51
CA LEU A 79 37.79 14.74 -16.54
C LEU A 79 37.89 15.76 -17.69
N GLU A 80 37.33 15.49 -18.86
CA GLU A 80 37.32 16.43 -19.99
C GLU A 80 36.48 17.68 -19.70
N THR A 81 35.32 17.48 -19.10
CA THR A 81 34.30 18.52 -18.89
C THR A 81 34.52 19.35 -17.64
N SER A 82 35.15 18.76 -16.61
CA SER A 82 35.46 19.47 -15.36
C SER A 82 36.65 20.44 -15.48
N PRO A 83 36.68 21.54 -14.69
CA PRO A 83 37.83 22.43 -14.63
C PRO A 83 39.12 21.75 -14.10
N PRO A 84 40.32 22.33 -14.31
CA PRO A 84 41.53 21.90 -13.62
C PRO A 84 41.39 21.97 -12.09
N HIS A 85 42.12 21.10 -11.38
CA HIS A 85 42.09 20.96 -9.92
C HIS A 85 40.72 20.58 -9.36
N SER A 86 39.89 19.92 -10.18
CA SER A 86 38.60 19.42 -9.73
C SER A 86 38.76 18.22 -8.82
N PHE A 87 37.85 18.12 -7.87
CA PHE A 87 37.59 16.90 -7.11
C PHE A 87 36.51 16.12 -7.87
N ILE A 88 36.81 14.89 -8.27
CA ILE A 88 35.91 14.02 -9.02
C ILE A 88 35.56 12.82 -8.13
N LEU A 89 34.27 12.55 -7.97
CA LEU A 89 33.74 11.43 -7.19
C LEU A 89 32.98 10.47 -8.09
N VAL A 90 33.51 9.26 -8.23
CA VAL A 90 32.91 8.17 -9.01
C VAL A 90 32.11 7.27 -8.07
N LEU A 91 30.80 7.14 -8.30
CA LEU A 91 29.91 6.24 -7.58
C LEU A 91 29.58 5.04 -8.47
N THR A 92 29.89 3.81 -8.03
CA THR A 92 29.57 2.57 -8.77
C THR A 92 29.45 1.39 -7.82
N ASP A 93 28.64 0.40 -8.14
CA ASP A 93 28.61 -0.89 -7.44
C ASP A 93 29.33 -2.01 -8.21
N ALA A 94 30.03 -1.65 -9.30
CA ALA A 94 30.58 -2.57 -10.28
C ALA A 94 32.07 -2.35 -10.60
N SER A 95 32.71 -3.43 -11.06
CA SER A 95 34.07 -3.38 -11.60
C SER A 95 34.08 -2.77 -13.01
N ALA A 96 35.22 -2.22 -13.46
CA ALA A 96 35.32 -1.58 -14.77
C ALA A 96 35.44 -2.62 -15.90
N LYS A 97 34.51 -2.60 -16.85
CA LYS A 97 34.48 -3.42 -18.06
C LYS A 97 35.52 -2.98 -19.09
N ASP A 98 35.73 -1.67 -19.18
CA ASP A 98 36.57 -0.97 -20.15
C ASP A 98 38.01 -0.75 -19.64
N TYR A 99 38.42 -1.45 -18.57
CA TYR A 99 39.77 -1.35 -18.00
C TYR A 99 40.90 -1.71 -18.98
N ASN A 100 40.60 -2.51 -20.01
CA ASN A 100 41.58 -2.97 -20.99
C ASN A 100 41.68 -2.06 -22.24
N GLU A 101 40.84 -1.02 -22.34
CA GLU A 101 40.86 -0.05 -23.42
C GLU A 101 42.04 0.92 -23.23
N SER A 102 43.22 0.51 -23.71
CA SER A 102 44.48 1.24 -23.47
C SER A 102 44.45 2.69 -23.96
N SER A 103 43.69 3.04 -24.99
CA SER A 103 43.54 4.44 -25.44
C SER A 103 42.86 5.30 -24.40
N THR A 104 41.72 4.83 -23.88
CA THR A 104 40.86 5.51 -22.90
C THR A 104 41.63 5.69 -21.59
N VAL A 105 42.21 4.60 -21.09
CA VAL A 105 43.00 4.60 -19.84
C VAL A 105 44.21 5.55 -19.93
N ASN A 106 44.96 5.52 -21.03
CA ASN A 106 46.10 6.43 -21.20
C ASN A 106 45.66 7.90 -21.29
N HIS A 107 44.50 8.17 -21.89
CA HIS A 107 43.96 9.52 -21.96
C HIS A 107 43.52 10.02 -20.57
N VAL A 108 42.86 9.18 -19.77
CA VAL A 108 42.55 9.46 -18.36
C VAL A 108 43.80 9.85 -17.57
N TYR A 109 44.89 9.08 -17.67
CA TYR A 109 46.15 9.43 -17.00
C TYR A 109 46.74 10.75 -17.49
N SER A 110 46.67 11.04 -18.79
CA SER A 110 47.08 12.32 -19.37
C SER A 110 46.25 13.49 -18.83
N LEU A 111 44.93 13.33 -18.74
CA LEU A 111 44.01 14.32 -18.18
C LEU A 111 44.28 14.57 -16.69
N ILE A 112 44.47 13.50 -15.91
CA ILE A 112 44.83 13.61 -14.48
C ILE A 112 46.13 14.40 -14.31
N ASN A 113 47.16 14.10 -15.11
CA ASN A 113 48.43 14.79 -15.02
C ASN A 113 48.37 16.25 -15.48
N THR A 114 47.58 16.56 -16.52
CA THR A 114 47.46 17.93 -17.04
C THR A 114 46.53 18.81 -16.22
N LYS A 115 45.39 18.28 -15.78
CA LYS A 115 44.40 19.00 -14.96
C LYS A 115 44.72 18.97 -13.47
N GLN A 116 45.58 18.05 -13.02
CA GLN A 116 45.91 17.86 -11.60
C GLN A 116 44.63 17.67 -10.75
N SER A 117 43.60 17.05 -11.32
CA SER A 117 42.37 16.69 -10.63
C SER A 117 42.61 15.52 -9.68
N GLN A 118 41.75 15.35 -8.67
CA GLN A 118 41.77 14.20 -7.76
C GLN A 118 40.55 13.32 -8.05
N VAL A 119 40.76 12.01 -8.18
CA VAL A 119 39.69 11.06 -8.48
C VAL A 119 39.48 10.12 -7.30
N TYR A 120 38.29 10.17 -6.72
CA TYR A 120 37.88 9.31 -5.62
C TYR A 120 36.81 8.34 -6.12
N PHE A 121 36.96 7.06 -5.77
CA PHE A 121 35.98 6.03 -6.09
C PHE A 121 35.25 5.64 -4.81
N LEU A 122 33.92 5.61 -4.86
CA LEU A 122 33.07 5.09 -3.79
C LEU A 122 32.31 3.89 -4.32
N ILE A 123 32.66 2.72 -3.78
CA ILE A 123 32.24 1.43 -4.30
C ILE A 123 31.44 0.69 -3.23
N THR A 124 30.16 0.44 -3.52
CA THR A 124 29.17 -0.18 -2.60
C THR A 124 28.94 -1.67 -2.85
N GLY A 125 29.43 -2.19 -3.98
CA GLY A 125 29.31 -3.57 -4.42
C GLY A 125 30.56 -4.07 -5.13
N LEU A 126 30.66 -5.38 -5.35
CA LEU A 126 31.72 -5.95 -6.18
C LEU A 126 31.11 -6.98 -7.13
N CYS A 127 31.45 -6.86 -8.41
CA CYS A 127 31.15 -7.88 -9.40
C CYS A 127 32.06 -9.11 -9.29
N SER A 128 33.25 -8.93 -8.71
CA SER A 128 34.29 -9.95 -8.56
C SER A 128 35.09 -9.76 -7.27
N ASP A 129 36.37 -10.14 -7.23
CA ASP A 129 37.23 -10.01 -6.04
C ASP A 129 38.15 -8.78 -6.16
N LEU A 130 38.68 -8.30 -5.04
CA LEU A 130 39.61 -7.17 -4.94
C LEU A 130 40.94 -7.39 -5.64
N SER A 131 41.26 -8.63 -5.99
CA SER A 131 42.42 -8.98 -6.82
C SER A 131 42.13 -8.94 -8.32
N ASP A 132 40.89 -8.69 -8.76
CA ASP A 132 40.53 -8.67 -10.18
C ASP A 132 41.12 -7.43 -10.86
N PRO A 133 41.79 -7.57 -12.03
CA PRO A 133 42.24 -6.45 -12.85
C PRO A 133 41.17 -5.38 -13.11
N GLN A 134 39.90 -5.77 -13.22
CA GLN A 134 38.76 -4.87 -13.40
C GLN A 134 38.50 -3.94 -12.20
N PHE A 135 38.96 -4.33 -11.00
CA PHE A 135 38.92 -3.50 -9.81
C PHE A 135 40.26 -2.76 -9.59
N LEU A 136 41.38 -3.43 -9.86
CA LEU A 136 42.72 -2.86 -9.66
C LEU A 136 42.95 -1.56 -10.45
N ILE A 137 42.32 -1.42 -11.62
CA ILE A 137 42.41 -0.18 -12.40
C ILE A 137 41.93 1.05 -11.63
N TYR A 138 40.91 0.93 -10.76
CA TYR A 138 40.44 2.03 -9.93
C TYR A 138 41.51 2.46 -8.92
N ARG A 139 42.24 1.49 -8.34
CA ARG A 139 43.34 1.77 -7.41
C ARG A 139 44.48 2.49 -8.11
N ASP A 140 44.84 2.05 -9.31
CA ASP A 140 45.93 2.65 -10.10
C ASP A 140 45.60 4.12 -10.50
N ILE A 141 44.35 4.38 -10.90
CA ILE A 141 43.86 5.72 -11.24
C ILE A 141 43.80 6.63 -10.02
N ALA A 142 43.23 6.14 -8.91
CA ALA A 142 43.18 6.88 -7.65
C ALA A 142 44.60 7.24 -7.17
N ALA A 143 45.54 6.31 -7.27
CA ALA A 143 46.93 6.54 -6.89
C ALA A 143 47.63 7.61 -7.72
N SER A 144 47.43 7.56 -9.04
CA SER A 144 48.00 8.53 -9.97
C SER A 144 47.40 9.93 -9.80
N SER A 145 46.15 10.01 -9.32
CA SER A 145 45.44 11.27 -9.08
C SER A 145 45.56 11.80 -7.64
N PHE A 146 46.27 11.11 -6.74
CA PHE A 146 46.28 11.39 -5.29
C PHE A 146 44.88 11.32 -4.64
N GLY A 147 43.97 10.56 -5.23
CA GLY A 147 42.69 10.19 -4.64
C GLY A 147 42.74 8.84 -3.93
N HIS A 148 41.57 8.29 -3.65
CA HIS A 148 41.36 7.05 -2.89
C HIS A 148 40.23 6.20 -3.47
N VAL A 149 40.26 4.90 -3.20
CA VAL A 149 39.17 3.96 -3.50
C VAL A 149 38.56 3.53 -2.18
N PHE A 150 37.32 3.91 -1.92
CA PHE A 150 36.57 3.49 -0.75
C PHE A 150 35.64 2.36 -1.13
N GLN A 151 35.94 1.15 -0.67
CA GLN A 151 35.04 0.02 -0.79
C GLN A 151 34.34 -0.21 0.55
N VAL A 152 33.08 0.20 0.64
CA VAL A 152 32.32 0.17 1.89
C VAL A 152 30.93 -0.41 1.70
N SER A 153 30.38 -1.00 2.75
CA SER A 153 28.96 -1.39 2.73
C SER A 153 28.06 -0.15 2.71
N LEU A 154 26.84 -0.29 2.19
CA LEU A 154 25.83 0.78 2.20
C LEU A 154 25.60 1.38 3.61
N SER A 155 25.66 0.55 4.65
CA SER A 155 25.51 0.98 6.05
C SER A 155 26.69 1.78 6.58
N ASP A 156 27.86 1.72 5.94
CA ASP A 156 29.09 2.40 6.37
C ASP A 156 29.38 3.68 5.58
N LEU A 157 28.52 4.05 4.60
CA LEU A 157 28.70 5.23 3.74
C LEU A 157 28.87 6.53 4.54
N GLY A 158 28.14 6.68 5.66
CA GLY A 158 28.26 7.83 6.55
C GLY A 158 29.69 8.09 7.08
N LYS A 159 30.52 7.04 7.18
CA LYS A 159 31.90 7.15 7.66
C LYS A 159 32.84 7.69 6.58
N VAL A 160 32.66 7.27 5.33
CA VAL A 160 33.43 7.80 4.18
C VAL A 160 33.17 9.30 4.01
N PHE A 161 31.95 9.71 4.28
CA PHE A 161 31.54 11.10 4.17
C PHE A 161 32.23 12.03 5.17
N ASN A 162 32.58 11.58 6.37
CA ASN A 162 33.43 12.35 7.29
C ASN A 162 34.86 12.53 6.74
N HIS A 163 35.37 11.55 5.99
CA HIS A 163 36.66 11.66 5.29
C HIS A 163 36.60 12.68 4.14
N LEU A 164 35.50 12.67 3.38
CA LEU A 164 35.28 13.62 2.29
C LEU A 164 35.01 15.05 2.78
N ASP A 165 34.34 15.25 3.92
CA ASP A 165 34.05 16.58 4.50
C ASP A 165 35.34 17.39 4.70
N PHE A 166 36.37 16.78 5.30
CA PHE A 166 37.66 17.44 5.47
C PHE A 166 38.37 17.71 4.14
N THR A 167 38.26 16.79 3.18
CA THR A 167 38.92 16.95 1.87
C THR A 167 38.31 18.11 1.08
N LEU A 168 36.98 18.23 1.12
CA LEU A 168 36.17 19.23 0.39
C LEU A 168 36.16 20.62 1.03
N SER A 169 36.35 20.72 2.36
CA SER A 169 36.38 21.99 3.10
C SER A 169 37.64 22.83 2.84
N ARG A 170 38.68 22.22 2.25
CA ARG A 170 39.96 22.90 2.00
C ARG A 170 39.83 23.94 0.87
N PRO A 171 40.49 25.11 1.00
CA PRO A 171 40.56 26.07 -0.10
C PRO A 171 41.23 25.46 -1.34
N VAL A 172 40.77 25.85 -2.54
CA VAL A 172 41.38 25.40 -3.80
C VAL A 172 42.87 25.79 -3.81
N ASN A 173 43.75 24.87 -4.23
CA ASN A 173 45.21 25.03 -4.26
C ASN A 173 45.89 25.24 -2.90
N SER A 174 45.24 24.86 -1.80
CA SER A 174 45.84 24.92 -0.46
C SER A 174 46.68 23.69 -0.10
N SER A 175 46.68 22.62 -0.90
CA SER A 175 47.47 21.41 -0.68
C SER A 175 48.50 21.21 -1.79
N ILE A 176 49.69 20.74 -1.40
CA ILE A 176 50.77 20.33 -2.28
C ILE A 176 51.01 18.83 -2.10
N ARG A 177 50.97 18.07 -3.19
CA ARG A 177 51.20 16.63 -3.23
C ARG A 177 52.68 16.32 -2.94
N LEU A 178 52.98 15.57 -1.87
CA LEU A 178 54.35 15.27 -1.43
C LEU A 178 54.77 13.82 -1.66
N PHE A 179 53.86 12.88 -1.44
CA PHE A 179 54.13 11.44 -1.58
C PHE A 179 52.86 10.67 -1.95
N SER A 180 53.01 9.66 -2.80
CA SER A 180 51.97 8.68 -3.12
C SER A 180 52.63 7.31 -3.29
N GLY A 181 52.14 6.29 -2.58
CA GLY A 181 52.62 4.91 -2.70
C GLY A 181 51.51 3.89 -2.47
N ASP A 182 51.57 2.79 -3.22
CA ASP A 182 50.66 1.65 -3.08
C ASP A 182 51.46 0.37 -2.80
N PHE A 183 50.96 -0.43 -1.87
CA PHE A 183 51.67 -1.59 -1.34
C PHE A 183 50.76 -2.82 -1.40
N ASN A 184 51.23 -3.87 -2.07
CA ASN A 184 50.45 -5.08 -2.31
C ASN A 184 50.72 -6.20 -1.27
N SER A 185 51.61 -5.98 -0.31
CA SER A 185 51.97 -6.95 0.73
C SER A 185 51.52 -6.52 2.12
N ASN A 186 51.17 -7.50 2.96
CA ASN A 186 51.00 -7.31 4.39
C ASN A 186 52.39 -7.24 5.07
N GLY A 187 52.53 -6.40 6.09
CA GLY A 187 53.81 -6.26 6.81
C GLY A 187 54.11 -4.84 7.28
N THR A 188 55.35 -4.67 7.76
CA THR A 188 55.87 -3.36 8.19
C THR A 188 56.87 -2.86 7.16
N HIS A 189 56.69 -1.63 6.68
CA HIS A 189 57.64 -0.98 5.78
C HIS A 189 57.83 0.48 6.17
N SER A 190 58.77 1.17 5.50
CA SER A 190 59.05 2.57 5.80
C SER A 190 59.38 3.35 4.53
N GLU A 191 58.76 4.51 4.38
CA GLU A 191 58.87 5.36 3.20
C GLU A 191 59.37 6.75 3.58
N SER A 192 60.24 7.32 2.75
CA SER A 192 60.77 8.66 2.97
C SER A 192 60.21 9.65 1.96
N PHE A 193 59.82 10.84 2.42
CA PHE A 193 59.37 11.93 1.56
C PHE A 193 59.99 13.27 1.96
N LYS A 194 60.08 14.20 1.01
CA LYS A 194 60.74 15.49 1.21
C LYS A 194 59.71 16.61 1.43
N VAL A 195 59.86 17.31 2.55
CA VAL A 195 59.16 18.57 2.83
C VAL A 195 60.06 19.72 2.38
N ALA A 196 59.75 20.29 1.21
CA ALA A 196 60.60 21.28 0.54
C ALA A 196 60.40 22.73 1.03
N GLN A 197 59.32 23.01 1.74
CA GLN A 197 58.96 24.33 2.25
C GLN A 197 58.15 24.19 3.54
N LYS A 198 58.03 25.28 4.30
CA LYS A 198 57.18 25.34 5.49
C LYS A 198 55.70 25.20 5.13
N TYR A 199 55.08 24.12 5.63
CA TYR A 199 53.63 23.90 5.60
C TYR A 199 53.01 24.18 6.97
N ASN A 200 51.71 24.51 7.00
CA ASN A 200 50.96 24.58 8.24
C ASN A 200 50.73 23.17 8.82
N ALA A 201 50.51 22.17 7.96
CA ALA A 201 50.39 20.78 8.36
C ALA A 201 50.77 19.81 7.24
N LEU A 202 51.13 18.58 7.61
CA LEU A 202 51.11 17.42 6.71
C LEU A 202 49.82 16.65 6.94
N ILE A 203 49.17 16.29 5.85
CA ILE A 203 47.99 15.45 5.80
C ILE A 203 48.43 14.11 5.25
N ILE A 204 48.25 13.05 6.03
CA ILE A 204 48.60 11.68 5.68
C ILE A 204 47.29 10.91 5.59
N THR A 205 46.94 10.47 4.39
CA THR A 205 45.75 9.66 4.15
C THR A 205 46.17 8.26 3.76
N THR A 206 45.53 7.27 4.35
CA THR A 206 45.80 5.87 4.07
C THR A 206 44.52 5.11 3.77
N ASP A 207 44.60 4.15 2.86
CA ASP A 207 43.55 3.19 2.54
C ASP A 207 44.07 1.77 2.81
N GLY A 208 43.24 0.88 3.33
CA GLY A 208 43.59 -0.44 3.84
C GLY A 208 43.76 -0.51 5.37
N PHE A 209 43.80 -1.74 5.91
CA PHE A 209 43.88 -1.98 7.35
C PHE A 209 45.29 -1.68 7.89
N ILE A 210 45.43 -0.52 8.54
CA ILE A 210 46.69 -0.01 9.09
C ILE A 210 46.57 0.14 10.61
N PRO A 211 46.95 -0.88 11.39
CA PRO A 211 46.91 -0.84 12.85
C PRO A 211 47.87 0.17 13.49
N ASN A 212 48.96 0.57 12.81
CA ASN A 212 49.92 1.51 13.38
C ASN A 212 50.64 2.34 12.30
N ILE A 213 50.71 3.64 12.53
CA ILE A 213 51.45 4.61 11.71
C ILE A 213 52.32 5.49 12.61
N ARG A 214 53.61 5.57 12.32
CA ARG A 214 54.55 6.44 13.03
C ARG A 214 55.25 7.36 12.05
N VAL A 215 55.33 8.63 12.39
CA VAL A 215 55.89 9.67 11.52
C VAL A 215 57.10 10.27 12.22
N VAL A 216 58.28 10.15 11.63
CA VAL A 216 59.53 10.66 12.21
C VAL A 216 60.02 11.86 11.41
N GLY A 217 60.27 12.95 12.13
CA GLY A 217 60.74 14.20 11.56
C GLY A 217 62.23 14.16 11.16
N PRO A 218 62.71 15.21 10.46
CA PRO A 218 64.12 15.32 10.06
C PRO A 218 65.10 15.40 11.23
N ASP A 219 64.61 15.77 12.41
CA ASP A 219 65.31 15.82 13.69
C ASP A 219 65.39 14.47 14.41
N GLY A 220 64.80 13.42 13.84
CA GLY A 220 64.74 12.08 14.43
C GLY A 220 63.69 11.95 15.54
N VAL A 221 62.87 12.98 15.76
CA VAL A 221 61.81 12.97 16.77
C VAL A 221 60.51 12.46 16.13
N GLU A 222 59.81 11.58 16.84
CA GLU A 222 58.49 11.11 16.42
C GLU A 222 57.46 12.24 16.57
N ALA A 223 56.80 12.58 15.48
CA ALA A 223 55.82 13.66 15.44
C ALA A 223 54.49 13.22 16.05
N GLN A 224 53.81 14.15 16.72
CA GLN A 224 52.46 13.90 17.22
C GLN A 224 51.47 13.84 16.05
N VAL A 225 50.98 12.63 15.77
CA VAL A 225 49.97 12.37 14.76
C VAL A 225 48.60 12.50 15.38
N LYS A 226 47.81 13.50 14.96
CA LYS A 226 46.38 13.58 15.30
C LYS A 226 45.60 12.81 14.23
N GLN A 227 44.99 11.69 14.59
CA GLN A 227 44.05 11.01 13.70
C GLN A 227 42.73 11.80 13.68
N THR A 228 42.32 12.21 12.48
CA THR A 228 41.04 12.92 12.24
C THR A 228 39.94 11.93 11.85
N VAL A 229 40.30 10.86 11.13
CA VAL A 229 39.42 9.75 10.78
C VAL A 229 40.20 8.45 10.97
N SER A 230 39.61 7.44 11.61
CA SER A 230 40.23 6.14 11.82
C SER A 230 39.18 5.04 11.66
N GLU A 231 39.26 4.32 10.54
CA GLU A 231 38.36 3.24 10.19
C GLU A 231 39.15 1.98 9.80
N THR A 232 38.48 0.84 9.74
CA THR A 232 39.14 -0.44 9.42
C THR A 232 39.66 -0.51 7.99
N TRP A 233 39.09 0.28 7.09
CA TRP A 233 39.46 0.36 5.68
C TRP A 233 40.32 1.59 5.34
N GLY A 234 40.59 2.50 6.28
CA GLY A 234 41.41 3.68 5.99
C GLY A 234 41.51 4.68 7.14
N SER A 235 42.47 5.60 7.05
CA SER A 235 42.68 6.63 8.06
C SER A 235 43.14 7.95 7.48
N MET A 236 42.84 9.03 8.19
CA MET A 236 43.35 10.37 7.90
C MET A 236 44.04 10.92 9.14
N SER A 237 45.29 11.31 8.96
CA SER A 237 46.21 11.70 10.02
C SER A 237 46.81 13.06 9.71
N LEU A 238 46.98 13.89 10.75
CA LEU A 238 47.51 15.25 10.64
C LEU A 238 48.76 15.42 11.50
N VAL A 239 49.80 15.99 10.91
CA VAL A 239 51.01 16.44 11.63
C VAL A 239 51.12 17.96 11.50
N LYS A 240 51.02 18.68 12.61
CA LYS A 240 51.04 20.15 12.62
C LYS A 240 52.48 20.69 12.55
N ASN A 241 52.66 21.81 11.86
CA ASN A 241 53.91 22.58 11.78
C ASN A 241 55.15 21.72 11.45
N PRO A 242 55.16 20.99 10.32
CA PRO A 242 56.30 20.16 9.95
C PRO A 242 57.56 21.00 9.71
N LEU A 243 58.69 20.51 10.20
CA LEU A 243 60.02 20.99 9.84
C LEU A 243 60.34 20.68 8.36
N GLU A 244 61.10 21.56 7.73
CA GLU A 244 61.65 21.33 6.39
C GLU A 244 62.72 20.23 6.46
N GLY A 245 62.70 19.29 5.52
CA GLY A 245 63.64 18.17 5.50
C GLY A 245 63.03 16.86 5.04
N ILE A 246 63.73 15.76 5.31
CA ILE A 246 63.31 14.40 4.97
C ILE A 246 62.52 13.83 6.15
N TRP A 247 61.31 13.39 5.86
CA TRP A 247 60.43 12.74 6.81
C TRP A 247 60.37 11.25 6.51
N ILE A 248 60.23 10.42 7.55
CA ILE A 248 60.12 8.97 7.44
C ILE A 248 58.78 8.53 7.99
N LEU A 249 58.05 7.76 7.21
CA LEU A 249 56.77 7.17 7.55
C LEU A 249 56.94 5.68 7.79
N HIS A 250 56.75 5.22 9.02
CA HIS A 250 56.72 3.81 9.36
C HIS A 250 55.28 3.31 9.40
N ILE A 251 54.96 2.31 8.59
CA ILE A 251 53.61 1.78 8.46
C ILE A 251 53.63 0.29 8.79
N GLN A 252 52.71 -0.13 9.65
CA GLN A 252 52.40 -1.53 9.88
C GLN A 252 50.99 -1.80 9.35
N ALA A 253 50.88 -2.61 8.30
CA ALA A 253 49.62 -2.91 7.63
C ALA A 253 49.30 -4.41 7.64
N GLY A 254 48.02 -4.74 7.80
CA GLY A 254 47.52 -6.12 7.73
C GLY A 254 46.92 -6.51 6.38
N SER A 255 46.76 -5.57 5.44
CA SER A 255 46.23 -5.78 4.09
C SER A 255 47.05 -4.99 3.05
N PRO A 256 46.84 -5.24 1.74
CA PRO A 256 47.21 -4.27 0.71
C PRO A 256 46.64 -2.89 1.07
N HIS A 257 47.43 -1.85 0.84
CA HIS A 257 47.12 -0.51 1.32
C HIS A 257 47.78 0.56 0.44
N SER A 258 47.27 1.79 0.56
CA SER A 258 47.85 2.95 -0.09
C SER A 258 48.08 4.09 0.89
N VAL A 259 48.99 4.98 0.53
CA VAL A 259 49.43 6.09 1.36
C VAL A 259 49.59 7.32 0.47
N ARG A 260 48.97 8.42 0.87
CA ARG A 260 49.19 9.76 0.29
C ARG A 260 49.63 10.71 1.38
N VAL A 261 50.58 11.59 1.05
CA VAL A 261 51.00 12.70 1.91
C VAL A 261 50.87 14.00 1.15
N GLU A 262 50.16 14.96 1.73
CA GLU A 262 49.97 16.31 1.21
C GLU A 262 50.45 17.34 2.23
N GLY A 263 51.14 18.38 1.79
CA GLY A 263 51.50 19.55 2.59
C GLY A 263 50.45 20.64 2.43
N PHE A 264 49.85 21.10 3.52
CA PHE A 264 48.81 22.13 3.51
C PHE A 264 49.37 23.51 3.83
N THR A 265 49.04 24.52 3.01
CA THR A 265 49.32 25.94 3.23
C THR A 265 48.02 26.72 3.39
N ALA A 266 47.80 27.27 4.58
CA ALA A 266 46.69 28.19 4.84
C ALA A 266 46.97 29.52 4.13
N ALA A 267 46.07 29.98 3.26
CA ALA A 267 46.16 31.32 2.69
C ALA A 267 45.94 32.35 3.82
N ASN A 268 46.82 33.35 3.92
CA ASN A 268 46.64 34.51 4.81
C ASN A 268 45.50 35.40 4.28
N THR A 269 44.24 34.94 4.37
CA THR A 269 43.07 35.80 4.19
C THR A 269 42.64 36.32 5.54
N SER A 270 42.72 37.64 5.72
CA SER A 270 42.35 38.37 6.93
C SER A 270 40.83 38.39 7.17
N SER A 271 40.22 37.24 7.39
CA SER A 271 38.89 37.13 7.99
C SER A 271 39.02 36.32 9.27
N THR A 272 39.56 36.96 10.30
CA THR A 272 39.55 36.42 11.66
C THR A 272 38.12 36.44 12.18
N ALA A 273 37.32 35.41 11.87
CA ALA A 273 36.07 35.16 12.56
C ALA A 273 36.38 35.02 14.06
N HIS A 274 35.72 35.81 14.90
CA HIS A 274 35.90 35.70 16.34
C HIS A 274 35.01 34.54 16.82
N CYS A 275 35.51 33.63 17.70
CA CYS A 275 34.73 32.47 18.16
C CYS A 275 33.38 32.82 18.83
N SER A 276 33.16 34.09 19.17
CA SER A 276 31.87 34.60 19.64
C SER A 276 30.79 34.68 18.56
N GLU A 277 31.16 34.55 17.29
CA GLU A 277 30.25 34.62 16.14
C GLU A 277 29.77 33.22 15.71
N CYS A 278 30.37 32.14 16.22
CA CYS A 278 29.92 30.78 15.91
C CYS A 278 28.51 30.53 16.44
N HIS A 279 27.76 29.69 15.74
CA HIS A 279 26.44 29.24 16.19
C HIS A 279 26.53 28.54 17.56
N THR A 280 25.47 28.60 18.37
CA THR A 280 25.45 27.94 19.70
C THR A 280 25.63 26.42 19.62
N ASN A 281 25.23 25.83 18.49
CA ASN A 281 25.40 24.42 18.16
C ASN A 281 26.64 24.16 17.28
N ALA A 282 27.63 25.06 17.29
CA ALA A 282 28.93 24.87 16.66
C ALA A 282 30.05 24.81 17.71
N THR A 283 31.14 24.13 17.38
CA THR A 283 32.43 24.24 18.05
C THR A 283 33.30 25.25 17.30
N CYS A 284 34.08 26.04 18.05
CA CYS A 284 35.12 26.87 17.46
C CYS A 284 36.45 26.17 17.68
N GLU A 285 37.06 25.68 16.61
CA GLU A 285 38.41 25.12 16.66
C GLU A 285 39.40 26.04 15.96
N GLU A 286 40.58 26.19 16.57
CA GLU A 286 41.69 26.92 15.95
C GLU A 286 42.45 25.95 15.05
N TYR A 287 42.16 26.02 13.75
CA TYR A 287 42.79 25.20 12.74
C TYR A 287 43.84 26.02 11.99
N LEU A 288 45.12 25.76 12.31
CA LEU A 288 46.27 26.27 11.56
C LEU A 288 46.38 27.80 11.46
N GLY A 289 45.87 28.52 12.47
CA GLY A 289 45.86 29.99 12.53
C GLY A 289 44.57 30.64 12.00
N ILE A 290 43.63 29.82 11.53
CA ILE A 290 42.27 30.22 11.13
C ILE A 290 41.31 29.72 12.22
N ARG A 291 40.42 30.60 12.69
CA ARG A 291 39.33 30.21 13.59
C ARG A 291 38.17 29.73 12.72
N GLU A 292 37.87 28.45 12.80
CA GLU A 292 36.83 27.80 12.02
C GLU A 292 35.70 27.38 12.96
N CYS A 293 34.47 27.78 12.62
CA CYS A 293 33.28 27.27 13.29
C CYS A 293 32.85 26.00 12.56
N SER A 294 32.67 24.90 13.29
CA SER A 294 32.10 23.65 12.75
C SER A 294 30.87 23.28 13.56
N CYS A 295 29.78 22.88 12.90
CA CYS A 295 28.60 22.42 13.63
C CYS A 295 28.95 21.19 14.48
N LYS A 296 28.39 21.12 15.69
CA LYS A 296 28.52 19.96 16.61
C LYS A 296 27.91 18.72 15.96
N ASP A 297 28.29 17.54 16.45
CA ASP A 297 27.67 16.27 16.05
C ASP A 297 26.14 16.35 16.17
N GLY A 298 25.43 15.80 15.18
CA GLY A 298 23.97 15.91 15.02
C GLY A 298 23.48 17.23 14.39
N PHE A 299 24.39 18.14 14.00
CA PHE A 299 24.04 19.40 13.34
C PHE A 299 24.77 19.60 12.01
N ILE A 300 24.16 20.37 11.13
CA ILE A 300 24.64 20.66 9.77
C ILE A 300 24.59 22.15 9.45
N GLY A 301 25.57 22.63 8.69
CA GLY A 301 25.66 24.03 8.27
C GLY A 301 27.10 24.51 8.16
N ASP A 302 27.27 25.84 8.05
CA ASP A 302 28.57 26.51 7.87
C ASP A 302 29.29 26.83 9.19
N GLY A 303 28.76 26.36 10.32
CA GLY A 303 29.27 26.67 11.67
C GLY A 303 28.81 28.01 12.24
N PHE A 304 28.34 28.93 11.42
CA PHE A 304 27.71 30.19 11.85
C PHE A 304 26.18 30.08 11.90
N SER A 305 25.63 29.22 11.06
CA SER A 305 24.24 28.77 11.06
C SER A 305 24.24 27.25 11.05
N CYS A 306 23.81 26.63 12.16
CA CYS A 306 23.69 25.18 12.25
C CYS A 306 22.23 24.79 12.44
N SER A 307 21.70 23.98 11.53
CA SER A 307 20.42 23.30 11.66
C SER A 307 20.60 21.89 12.19
N ASP A 308 19.57 21.39 12.84
CA ASP A 308 19.47 19.99 13.25
C ASP A 308 19.52 19.06 12.03
N ILE A 309 20.16 17.90 12.17
CA ILE A 309 20.07 16.83 11.18
C ILE A 309 18.94 15.94 11.61
N ASP A 310 17.95 15.75 10.74
CA ASP A 310 16.94 14.74 10.99
C ASP A 310 17.50 13.36 10.65
N GLU A 311 18.13 12.69 11.62
CA GLU A 311 18.67 11.35 11.35
C GLU A 311 17.57 10.34 11.06
N CYS A 312 16.30 10.63 11.34
CA CYS A 312 15.16 9.75 11.02
C CYS A 312 14.59 9.98 9.63
N ALA A 313 14.94 11.08 8.97
CA ALA A 313 14.59 11.33 7.57
C ALA A 313 15.26 10.30 6.64
N TYR A 314 16.35 9.65 7.09
CA TYR A 314 17.08 8.67 6.31
C TYR A 314 17.24 7.36 7.07
N SER A 315 16.81 6.25 6.48
CA SER A 315 16.78 4.92 7.11
C SER A 315 18.14 4.34 7.52
N TRP A 316 19.24 4.97 7.08
CA TRP A 316 20.63 4.55 7.31
C TRP A 316 21.38 5.46 8.30
N SER A 317 20.88 6.66 8.60
CA SER A 317 21.50 7.56 9.59
C SER A 317 21.16 7.20 11.03
N TYR A 318 20.26 6.24 11.25
CA TYR A 318 19.94 5.70 12.55
C TYR A 318 20.08 4.18 12.59
N ASN A 319 20.40 3.64 13.76
CA ASN A 319 20.44 2.20 14.00
C ASN A 319 19.44 1.82 15.10
N CYS A 320 18.17 1.62 14.71
CA CYS A 320 17.10 1.20 15.62
C CYS A 320 16.73 -0.26 15.32
N SER A 321 17.51 -1.20 15.84
CA SER A 321 17.21 -2.63 15.66
C SER A 321 15.86 -2.96 16.29
N LEU A 322 14.91 -3.43 15.47
CA LEU A 322 13.54 -3.81 15.87
C LEU A 322 12.71 -2.64 16.47
N GLY A 323 13.12 -1.40 16.18
CA GLY A 323 12.48 -0.16 16.60
C GLY A 323 12.31 0.84 15.46
N TYR A 324 11.77 2.01 15.78
CA TYR A 324 11.64 3.14 14.89
C TYR A 324 12.38 4.36 15.44
N CYS A 325 12.95 5.15 14.54
CA CYS A 325 13.71 6.35 14.88
C CYS A 325 12.77 7.51 15.26
N VAL A 326 13.17 8.30 16.24
CA VAL A 326 12.57 9.59 16.60
C VAL A 326 13.66 10.64 16.66
N ASN A 327 13.53 11.65 15.81
CA ASN A 327 14.55 12.69 15.71
C ASN A 327 14.52 13.59 16.96
N THR A 328 15.68 13.99 17.43
CA THR A 328 15.85 14.91 18.56
C THR A 328 16.87 15.97 18.20
N ILE A 329 16.86 17.10 18.91
CA ILE A 329 17.79 18.17 18.58
C ILE A 329 19.23 17.73 18.87
N GLY A 330 20.03 17.53 17.82
CA GLY A 330 21.42 17.10 17.83
C GLY A 330 21.63 15.59 17.92
N SER A 331 20.59 14.76 17.80
CA SER A 331 20.69 13.30 17.85
C SER A 331 19.37 12.62 17.48
N TYR A 332 19.31 11.30 17.56
CA TYR A 332 18.07 10.55 17.46
C TYR A 332 17.90 9.59 18.64
N ASP A 333 16.65 9.20 18.88
CA ASP A 333 16.29 8.15 19.84
C ASP A 333 15.59 7.00 19.12
N CYS A 334 15.76 5.78 19.62
CA CYS A 334 15.14 4.59 19.06
C CYS A 334 14.00 4.11 19.95
N ARG A 335 12.78 4.10 19.43
CA ARG A 335 11.64 3.56 20.16
C ARG A 335 11.33 2.15 19.69
N CYS A 336 11.17 1.23 20.63
CA CYS A 336 10.91 -0.16 20.29
C CYS A 336 9.52 -0.32 19.67
N SER A 337 9.46 -1.14 18.63
CA SER A 337 8.18 -1.53 18.04
C SER A 337 7.36 -2.32 19.06
N THR A 338 6.05 -2.37 18.89
CA THR A 338 5.18 -3.19 19.74
C THR A 338 5.68 -4.64 19.78
N GLY A 339 5.72 -5.24 20.96
CA GLY A 339 6.31 -6.57 21.18
C GLY A 339 7.81 -6.56 21.52
N TYR A 340 8.45 -5.38 21.59
CA TYR A 340 9.87 -5.26 21.92
C TYR A 340 10.14 -4.28 23.06
N THR A 341 11.20 -4.50 23.84
CA THR A 341 11.64 -3.65 24.94
C THR A 341 13.08 -3.19 24.77
N MET A 342 13.37 -1.98 25.24
CA MET A 342 14.70 -1.38 25.16
C MET A 342 15.61 -1.96 26.26
N VAL A 343 16.83 -2.36 25.90
CA VAL A 343 17.85 -2.87 26.85
C VAL A 343 19.07 -1.96 26.89
N SER A 344 19.53 -1.54 25.73
CA SER A 344 20.56 -0.51 25.52
C SER A 344 19.96 0.54 24.59
N GLY A 345 20.25 1.84 24.76
CA GLY A 345 19.49 2.97 24.20
C GLY A 345 19.13 2.95 22.70
N HIS A 346 19.70 2.05 21.89
CA HIS A 346 19.37 1.87 20.48
C HIS A 346 18.99 0.43 20.08
N THR A 347 18.80 -0.46 21.05
CA THR A 347 18.58 -1.90 20.83
C THR A 347 17.32 -2.37 21.51
N CYS A 348 16.38 -2.84 20.69
CA CYS A 348 15.15 -3.45 21.13
C CYS A 348 15.30 -4.97 21.08
N ILE A 349 14.96 -5.64 22.17
CA ILE A 349 14.85 -7.09 22.22
C ILE A 349 13.38 -7.48 22.31
N ASP A 350 13.10 -8.68 21.82
CA ASP A 350 11.76 -9.26 21.90
C ASP A 350 11.30 -9.38 23.36
N ILE A 351 10.06 -8.99 23.63
CA ILE A 351 9.41 -9.24 24.91
C ILE A 351 8.84 -10.64 24.84
N ASP A 352 9.37 -11.58 25.62
CA ASP A 352 8.73 -12.89 25.74
C ASP A 352 7.46 -12.78 26.59
N GLU A 353 6.33 -12.55 25.94
CA GLU A 353 5.05 -12.42 26.63
C GLU A 353 4.61 -13.75 27.25
N CYS A 354 5.06 -14.89 26.75
CA CYS A 354 4.72 -16.20 27.31
C CYS A 354 5.38 -16.45 28.66
N SER A 355 6.60 -15.93 28.86
CA SER A 355 7.34 -16.02 30.13
C SER A 355 6.87 -15.00 31.18
N ARG A 356 6.00 -14.06 30.80
CA ARG A 356 5.51 -12.98 31.65
C ARG A 356 4.00 -13.10 31.94
N PRO A 357 3.59 -13.53 33.15
CA PRO A 357 2.17 -13.74 33.48
C PRO A 357 1.29 -12.49 33.35
N ASP A 358 1.89 -11.31 33.50
CA ASP A 358 1.24 -10.00 33.38
C ASP A 358 0.96 -9.60 31.91
N LEU A 359 1.69 -10.17 30.96
CA LEU A 359 1.56 -9.91 29.52
C LEU A 359 0.95 -11.08 28.75
N ASN A 360 0.99 -12.29 29.30
CA ASN A 360 0.41 -13.47 28.70
C ASN A 360 -1.12 -13.43 28.76
N GLN A 361 -1.75 -12.94 27.68
CA GLN A 361 -3.22 -12.91 27.56
C GLN A 361 -3.81 -14.21 27.01
N CYS A 362 -3.01 -15.28 26.82
CA CYS A 362 -3.56 -16.55 26.35
C CYS A 362 -4.62 -17.08 27.32
N HIS A 363 -5.62 -17.78 26.76
CA HIS A 363 -6.58 -18.47 27.59
C HIS A 363 -5.86 -19.45 28.53
N PRO A 364 -6.32 -19.68 29.77
CA PRO A 364 -5.72 -20.66 30.68
C PRO A 364 -5.65 -22.09 30.11
N GLN A 365 -6.50 -22.39 29.13
CA GLN A 365 -6.53 -23.66 28.38
C GLN A 365 -5.84 -23.57 27.01
N ALA A 366 -4.94 -22.60 26.83
CA ALA A 366 -4.13 -22.45 25.63
C ALA A 366 -2.63 -22.55 25.95
N ILE A 367 -1.89 -23.02 24.96
CA ILE A 367 -0.44 -23.07 24.92
C ILE A 367 0.02 -21.76 24.29
N CYS A 368 0.76 -20.96 25.05
CA CYS A 368 1.45 -19.77 24.56
C CYS A 368 2.72 -20.16 23.80
N ARG A 369 2.98 -19.52 22.67
CA ARG A 369 4.25 -19.61 21.92
C ARG A 369 4.72 -18.21 21.55
N ASN A 370 5.90 -17.86 22.04
CA ASN A 370 6.54 -16.60 21.77
C ASN A 370 7.26 -16.62 20.42
N TYR A 371 7.21 -15.51 19.69
CA TYR A 371 7.95 -15.24 18.46
C TYR A 371 8.52 -13.82 18.53
N ASN A 372 9.52 -13.52 17.70
CA ASN A 372 10.05 -12.16 17.64
C ASN A 372 8.95 -11.15 17.24
N GLY A 373 8.60 -10.26 18.16
CA GLY A 373 7.67 -9.15 18.05
C GLY A 373 6.21 -9.49 18.36
N TYR A 374 5.90 -10.74 18.65
CA TYR A 374 4.54 -11.18 18.96
C TYR A 374 4.52 -12.59 19.56
N TYR A 375 3.47 -12.91 20.29
CA TYR A 375 3.18 -14.28 20.70
C TYR A 375 1.89 -14.79 20.07
N THR A 376 1.77 -16.10 20.00
CA THR A 376 0.54 -16.77 19.57
C THR A 376 0.03 -17.66 20.70
N CYS A 377 -1.28 -17.73 20.80
CA CYS A 377 -1.95 -18.66 21.69
C CYS A 377 -2.57 -19.75 20.85
N ARG A 378 -2.47 -21.00 21.30
CA ARG A 378 -3.16 -22.12 20.67
C ARG A 378 -3.85 -22.96 21.71
N CYS A 379 -5.15 -23.16 21.58
CA CYS A 379 -5.89 -24.01 22.50
C CYS A 379 -5.26 -25.39 22.68
N SER A 380 -5.20 -25.83 23.92
CA SER A 380 -4.73 -27.16 24.33
C SER A 380 -5.61 -28.25 23.73
N ASN A 381 -5.07 -29.46 23.63
CA ASN A 381 -5.79 -30.60 23.06
C ASN A 381 -7.17 -30.79 23.71
N GLY A 382 -8.22 -30.87 22.89
CA GLY A 382 -9.61 -30.98 23.34
C GLY A 382 -10.38 -29.66 23.35
N TYR A 383 -9.68 -28.53 23.26
CA TYR A 383 -10.25 -27.19 23.16
C TYR A 383 -10.01 -26.60 21.76
N TYR A 384 -10.89 -25.69 21.36
CA TYR A 384 -10.80 -24.96 20.11
C TYR A 384 -11.09 -23.48 20.32
N GLY A 385 -10.66 -22.68 19.37
CA GLY A 385 -10.79 -21.23 19.40
C GLY A 385 -9.52 -20.58 18.88
N ASP A 386 -9.39 -19.28 19.10
CA ASP A 386 -8.26 -18.45 18.66
C ASP A 386 -7.05 -18.52 19.61
N GLY A 387 -7.15 -19.30 20.70
CA GLY A 387 -6.12 -19.41 21.74
C GLY A 387 -6.25 -18.37 22.86
N TYR A 388 -6.97 -17.28 22.63
CA TYR A 388 -7.31 -16.27 23.65
C TYR A 388 -8.66 -16.59 24.30
N HIS A 389 -9.55 -17.20 23.52
CA HIS A 389 -10.78 -17.85 23.96
C HIS A 389 -10.70 -19.31 23.53
N CYS A 390 -10.68 -20.22 24.51
CA CYS A 390 -10.68 -21.65 24.23
C CYS A 390 -11.92 -22.30 24.82
N GLU A 391 -12.73 -22.85 23.93
CA GLU A 391 -13.96 -23.55 24.25
C GLU A 391 -13.78 -25.05 24.03
N ILE A 392 -14.51 -25.85 24.80
CA ILE A 392 -14.44 -27.31 24.68
C ILE A 392 -15.32 -27.78 23.53
N ASN A 393 -14.85 -28.77 22.76
CA ASN A 393 -15.72 -29.45 21.77
C ASN A 393 -16.69 -30.39 22.44
N GLU A 394 -17.86 -29.86 22.80
CA GLU A 394 -19.01 -30.66 23.23
C GLU A 394 -19.41 -31.75 22.20
N CYS A 395 -18.91 -31.69 20.96
CA CYS A 395 -19.10 -32.68 19.90
C CYS A 395 -17.93 -33.70 19.70
N ARG A 396 -16.91 -33.75 20.58
CA ARG A 396 -15.82 -34.77 20.52
C ARG A 396 -15.43 -35.28 21.93
N PRO A 397 -15.13 -36.59 22.12
CA PRO A 397 -14.82 -37.57 21.08
C PRO A 397 -16.05 -38.20 20.40
N GLU A 398 -17.18 -38.38 21.08
CA GLU A 398 -18.43 -38.89 20.49
C GLU A 398 -19.60 -38.71 21.47
N PRO A 399 -20.35 -37.60 21.41
CA PRO A 399 -21.45 -37.31 22.34
C PRO A 399 -22.82 -37.77 21.83
N CYS A 400 -22.90 -38.13 20.54
CA CYS A 400 -24.11 -38.59 19.88
C CYS A 400 -24.02 -40.09 19.57
N ALA A 401 -25.15 -40.80 19.70
CA ALA A 401 -25.23 -42.22 19.37
C ALA A 401 -24.84 -42.49 17.89
N PHE A 402 -24.36 -43.72 17.63
CA PHE A 402 -23.87 -44.18 16.33
C PHE A 402 -24.80 -43.75 15.17
N GLY A 403 -24.23 -43.07 14.16
CA GLY A 403 -24.95 -42.62 12.97
C GLY A 403 -25.73 -41.30 13.09
N LYS A 404 -25.53 -40.50 14.15
CA LYS A 404 -26.14 -39.14 14.28
C LYS A 404 -25.09 -38.04 14.19
N GLU A 405 -25.47 -36.89 13.64
CA GLU A 405 -24.61 -35.70 13.57
C GLU A 405 -24.83 -34.81 14.81
N CYS A 406 -23.73 -34.33 15.40
CA CYS A 406 -23.76 -33.35 16.48
C CYS A 406 -23.80 -31.93 15.90
N ILE A 407 -24.90 -31.21 16.15
CA ILE A 407 -25.07 -29.80 15.75
C ILE A 407 -24.83 -28.91 16.97
N LYS A 408 -23.92 -27.94 16.84
CA LYS A 408 -23.58 -26.99 17.91
C LYS A 408 -24.59 -25.84 17.97
N THR A 409 -24.95 -25.45 19.18
CA THR A 409 -25.76 -24.27 19.52
C THR A 409 -25.08 -23.50 20.65
N PHE A 410 -25.37 -22.21 20.82
CA PHE A 410 -24.72 -21.36 21.83
C PHE A 410 -24.88 -21.96 23.26
N GLY A 411 -23.83 -22.61 23.75
CA GLY A 411 -23.77 -23.25 25.07
C GLY A 411 -24.39 -24.65 25.21
N SER A 412 -24.74 -25.32 24.10
CA SER A 412 -25.27 -26.71 24.12
C SER A 412 -25.13 -27.39 22.74
N HIS A 413 -25.11 -28.72 22.72
CA HIS A 413 -25.20 -29.52 21.50
C HIS A 413 -26.53 -30.30 21.42
N PHE A 414 -27.00 -30.60 20.21
CA PHE A 414 -28.06 -31.57 20.00
C PHE A 414 -27.72 -32.53 18.86
N CYS A 415 -28.23 -33.76 18.95
CA CYS A 415 -27.97 -34.80 17.97
C CYS A 415 -29.09 -34.81 16.92
N SER A 416 -28.75 -34.52 15.66
CA SER A 416 -29.65 -34.56 14.52
C SER A 416 -29.39 -35.83 13.71
N ASP A 417 -30.47 -36.51 13.31
CA ASP A 417 -30.37 -37.64 12.38
C ASP A 417 -30.62 -37.12 10.95
N PRO A 418 -29.63 -37.21 10.04
CA PRO A 418 -29.79 -36.69 8.68
C PRO A 418 -30.82 -37.46 7.85
N CYS A 419 -31.28 -38.64 8.29
CA CYS A 419 -32.41 -39.32 7.67
C CYS A 419 -33.72 -38.52 7.80
N PHE A 420 -33.87 -37.70 8.83
CA PHE A 420 -35.05 -36.86 9.04
C PHE A 420 -34.80 -35.37 8.76
N ASN A 421 -33.54 -34.92 8.86
CA ASN A 421 -33.17 -33.52 8.66
C ASN A 421 -32.20 -33.39 7.47
N HIS A 422 -32.75 -33.29 6.27
CA HIS A 422 -32.02 -33.12 5.01
C HIS A 422 -32.81 -32.27 4.01
N THR A 423 -32.12 -31.76 3.00
CA THR A 423 -32.73 -31.03 1.88
C THR A 423 -32.93 -31.97 0.70
N VAL A 424 -34.05 -31.88 0.00
CA VAL A 424 -34.32 -32.74 -1.16
C VAL A 424 -33.69 -32.16 -2.43
N LEU A 425 -33.03 -33.01 -3.23
CA LEU A 425 -32.54 -32.73 -4.57
C LEU A 425 -33.35 -33.59 -5.55
N ASN A 426 -34.27 -32.98 -6.28
CA ASN A 426 -35.16 -33.67 -7.22
C ASN A 426 -34.91 -33.28 -8.68
N GLU A 427 -33.77 -32.65 -8.96
CA GLU A 427 -33.47 -32.13 -10.28
C GLU A 427 -33.27 -33.27 -11.29
N PHE A 428 -34.22 -33.43 -12.22
CA PHE A 428 -34.23 -34.52 -13.22
C PHE A 428 -32.95 -34.61 -14.06
N TRP A 429 -32.34 -33.48 -14.36
CA TRP A 429 -31.15 -33.38 -15.21
C TRP A 429 -29.88 -33.91 -14.55
N ARG A 430 -29.91 -34.24 -13.26
CA ARG A 430 -28.83 -34.94 -12.56
C ARG A 430 -28.66 -36.39 -13.03
N SER A 431 -29.68 -36.95 -13.67
CA SER A 431 -29.60 -38.27 -14.27
C SER A 431 -28.52 -38.31 -15.35
N THR A 432 -27.73 -39.38 -15.36
CA THR A 432 -26.76 -39.63 -16.44
C THR A 432 -27.41 -39.95 -17.79
N SER A 433 -28.73 -40.09 -17.86
CA SER A 433 -29.46 -40.15 -19.13
C SER A 433 -29.48 -38.80 -19.86
N TYR A 434 -29.09 -37.71 -19.20
CA TYR A 434 -28.99 -36.38 -19.81
C TYR A 434 -27.55 -36.10 -20.26
N GLY A 435 -27.42 -35.42 -21.41
CA GLY A 435 -26.14 -35.08 -22.03
C GLY A 435 -25.45 -33.88 -21.39
N ALA A 436 -24.68 -33.15 -22.20
CA ALA A 436 -23.81 -32.06 -21.77
C ALA A 436 -24.59 -30.82 -21.30
N GLY A 437 -24.03 -30.07 -20.36
CA GLY A 437 -24.49 -28.71 -20.06
C GLY A 437 -23.65 -28.01 -18.99
N SER A 438 -24.18 -26.95 -18.39
CA SER A 438 -23.43 -26.01 -17.55
C SER A 438 -23.93 -25.89 -16.11
N ASN A 439 -24.67 -26.89 -15.61
CA ASN A 439 -25.13 -26.89 -14.23
C ASN A 439 -23.96 -27.13 -13.28
N CYS A 440 -24.09 -26.60 -12.06
CA CYS A 440 -23.06 -26.75 -11.04
C CYS A 440 -23.62 -26.81 -9.63
N ASP A 441 -22.87 -27.52 -8.77
CA ASP A 441 -23.19 -27.70 -7.35
C ASP A 441 -22.24 -26.91 -6.43
N ASN A 442 -21.72 -25.75 -6.88
CA ASN A 442 -20.79 -24.92 -6.10
C ASN A 442 -21.40 -24.39 -4.78
N GLY A 443 -22.71 -24.19 -4.74
CA GLY A 443 -23.45 -23.73 -3.55
C GLY A 443 -24.02 -24.84 -2.65
N LYS A 444 -23.85 -26.12 -2.98
CA LYS A 444 -24.42 -27.21 -2.18
C LYS A 444 -23.57 -27.43 -0.91
N LYS A 445 -24.15 -27.21 0.27
CA LYS A 445 -23.48 -27.42 1.56
C LYS A 445 -24.49 -27.90 2.60
N GLY A 446 -24.36 -29.14 3.05
CA GLY A 446 -25.27 -29.75 4.02
C GLY A 446 -25.75 -31.14 3.60
N TRP A 447 -26.72 -31.69 4.33
CA TRP A 447 -27.32 -33.00 4.03
C TRP A 447 -28.38 -32.90 2.95
N TYR A 448 -28.28 -33.76 1.94
CA TYR A 448 -29.18 -33.82 0.80
C TYR A 448 -29.68 -35.24 0.54
N ARG A 449 -30.90 -35.37 0.02
CA ARG A 449 -31.47 -36.63 -0.48
C ARG A 449 -31.85 -36.47 -1.95
N PHE A 450 -31.32 -37.34 -2.81
CA PHE A 450 -31.75 -37.37 -4.21
C PHE A 450 -33.11 -38.04 -4.35
N THR A 451 -34.01 -37.45 -5.14
CA THR A 451 -35.37 -37.96 -5.38
C THR A 451 -35.82 -37.65 -6.81
N GLY A 452 -37.00 -38.14 -7.21
CA GLY A 452 -37.59 -37.79 -8.50
C GLY A 452 -37.04 -38.57 -9.71
N SER A 453 -37.37 -38.07 -10.90
CA SER A 453 -37.06 -38.72 -12.18
C SER A 453 -35.59 -38.63 -12.61
N GLY A 454 -34.79 -37.84 -11.89
CA GLY A 454 -33.34 -37.75 -12.08
C GLY A 454 -32.57 -38.92 -11.47
N GLY A 455 -33.21 -39.74 -10.65
CA GLY A 455 -32.55 -40.81 -9.91
C GLY A 455 -32.42 -40.45 -8.43
N THR A 456 -32.51 -41.47 -7.59
CA THR A 456 -32.61 -41.35 -6.11
C THR A 456 -31.27 -41.57 -5.39
N ARG A 457 -30.19 -41.85 -6.14
CA ARG A 457 -28.85 -42.08 -5.60
C ARG A 457 -27.75 -41.75 -6.61
N MET A 458 -26.55 -41.48 -6.13
CA MET A 458 -25.38 -41.25 -6.99
C MET A 458 -24.89 -42.54 -7.69
N LEU A 459 -24.17 -42.42 -8.82
CA LEU A 459 -23.49 -43.56 -9.44
C LEU A 459 -22.20 -43.92 -8.71
N GLU A 460 -21.89 -45.21 -8.65
CA GLU A 460 -20.65 -45.75 -8.06
C GLU A 460 -19.54 -46.02 -9.09
N SER A 461 -19.81 -45.73 -10.36
CA SER A 461 -18.90 -45.95 -11.49
C SER A 461 -18.60 -44.64 -12.22
N CYS A 462 -17.47 -44.61 -12.94
CA CYS A 462 -17.06 -43.41 -13.65
C CYS A 462 -18.09 -42.99 -14.68
N VAL A 463 -18.53 -41.74 -14.56
CA VAL A 463 -19.50 -41.12 -15.46
C VAL A 463 -18.74 -40.40 -16.60
N PRO A 464 -19.08 -40.61 -17.88
CA PRO A 464 -18.40 -39.96 -19.00
C PRO A 464 -18.53 -38.44 -18.97
N THR A 465 -17.48 -37.70 -19.34
CA THR A 465 -17.54 -36.22 -19.47
C THR A 465 -18.75 -35.76 -20.27
N HIS A 466 -19.28 -34.57 -19.98
CA HIS A 466 -20.43 -34.01 -20.68
C HIS A 466 -21.74 -34.82 -20.53
N THR A 467 -21.99 -35.33 -19.33
CA THR A 467 -23.25 -36.02 -18.98
C THR A 467 -23.82 -35.45 -17.68
N CYS A 468 -25.11 -35.70 -17.41
CA CYS A 468 -25.84 -35.15 -16.26
C CYS A 468 -25.83 -33.61 -16.26
N ASN A 469 -25.92 -33.03 -17.46
CA ASN A 469 -26.06 -31.60 -17.70
C ASN A 469 -24.90 -30.77 -17.12
N THR A 470 -23.70 -31.35 -17.09
CA THR A 470 -22.47 -30.71 -16.64
C THR A 470 -21.30 -31.09 -17.54
N HIS A 471 -20.23 -30.30 -17.53
CA HIS A 471 -19.01 -30.62 -18.29
C HIS A 471 -18.18 -31.69 -17.56
N ALA A 472 -18.02 -31.56 -16.23
CA ALA A 472 -17.41 -32.56 -15.35
C ALA A 472 -18.47 -33.21 -14.44
N PRO A 473 -18.96 -34.41 -14.74
CA PRO A 473 -19.84 -35.13 -13.84
C PRO A 473 -19.09 -35.66 -12.63
N VAL A 474 -19.72 -35.52 -11.47
CA VAL A 474 -19.23 -36.00 -10.19
C VAL A 474 -19.96 -37.27 -9.81
N TRP A 475 -19.19 -38.34 -9.59
CA TRP A 475 -19.67 -39.67 -9.24
C TRP A 475 -19.02 -40.15 -7.94
N LEU A 476 -19.57 -41.18 -7.32
CA LEU A 476 -19.10 -41.70 -6.04
C LEU A 476 -18.02 -42.77 -6.26
N LYS A 477 -16.81 -42.54 -5.77
CA LYS A 477 -15.72 -43.54 -5.81
C LYS A 477 -15.82 -44.48 -4.62
N GLY A 478 -16.57 -45.57 -4.79
CA GLY A 478 -16.78 -46.62 -3.81
C GLY A 478 -18.25 -46.97 -3.62
N ALA A 479 -18.52 -48.08 -2.94
CA ALA A 479 -19.89 -48.54 -2.68
C ALA A 479 -20.60 -47.66 -1.65
N HIS A 480 -21.92 -47.51 -1.80
CA HIS A 480 -22.79 -46.92 -0.78
C HIS A 480 -22.72 -47.74 0.53
N PRO A 481 -22.80 -47.09 1.70
CA PRO A 481 -22.84 -47.78 2.98
C PRO A 481 -24.09 -48.64 3.15
N VAL A 482 -24.01 -49.65 4.01
CA VAL A 482 -25.18 -50.38 4.52
C VAL A 482 -25.61 -49.83 5.88
N ASP A 483 -26.80 -50.20 6.35
CA ASP A 483 -27.39 -49.65 7.60
C ASP A 483 -26.49 -49.79 8.84
N ALA A 484 -25.61 -50.79 8.87
CA ALA A 484 -24.67 -51.04 9.97
C ALA A 484 -23.46 -50.09 10.00
N ASP A 485 -23.19 -49.34 8.94
CA ASP A 485 -21.96 -48.54 8.79
C ASP A 485 -22.08 -47.13 9.38
N GLY A 486 -23.29 -46.65 9.68
CA GLY A 486 -23.53 -45.31 10.21
C GLY A 486 -23.24 -44.20 9.18
N ILE A 487 -22.59 -43.11 9.60
CA ILE A 487 -22.15 -42.03 8.71
C ILE A 487 -20.74 -42.34 8.23
N VAL A 488 -20.58 -42.66 6.94
CA VAL A 488 -19.27 -42.98 6.34
C VAL A 488 -18.74 -41.84 5.48
N ASN A 489 -17.42 -41.68 5.47
CA ASN A 489 -16.75 -40.76 4.54
C ASN A 489 -16.40 -41.50 3.25
N ARG A 490 -16.78 -40.94 2.11
CA ARG A 490 -16.44 -41.43 0.77
C ARG A 490 -15.84 -40.32 -0.07
N THR A 491 -15.16 -40.70 -1.14
CA THR A 491 -14.61 -39.76 -2.11
C THR A 491 -15.56 -39.61 -3.29
N ALA A 492 -15.98 -38.39 -3.59
CA ALA A 492 -16.67 -38.06 -4.83
C ALA A 492 -15.65 -37.53 -5.84
N CYS A 493 -15.67 -38.06 -7.06
CA CYS A 493 -14.70 -37.79 -8.11
C CYS A 493 -15.35 -37.12 -9.32
N ALA A 494 -14.71 -36.10 -9.87
CA ALA A 494 -15.13 -35.44 -11.09
C ALA A 494 -14.31 -35.93 -12.29
N HIS A 495 -15.00 -36.26 -13.38
CA HIS A 495 -14.37 -36.63 -14.64
C HIS A 495 -14.07 -35.38 -15.47
N TRP A 496 -12.79 -35.12 -15.79
CA TRP A 496 -12.38 -34.02 -16.68
C TRP A 496 -11.19 -34.39 -17.55
N LYS A 497 -11.12 -33.89 -18.79
CA LYS A 497 -10.00 -34.11 -19.74
C LYS A 497 -9.57 -35.60 -19.87
N GLY A 498 -10.53 -36.52 -19.87
CA GLY A 498 -10.27 -37.96 -19.99
C GLY A 498 -9.76 -38.65 -18.72
N ASN A 499 -9.69 -37.96 -17.58
CA ASN A 499 -9.40 -38.55 -16.27
C ASN A 499 -10.66 -38.58 -15.39
N CYS A 500 -11.10 -39.78 -15.03
CA CYS A 500 -12.29 -40.05 -14.22
C CYS A 500 -12.29 -39.46 -12.80
N CYS A 501 -11.14 -39.04 -12.27
CA CYS A 501 -11.04 -38.39 -10.95
C CYS A 501 -9.99 -37.27 -10.98
N HIS A 502 -10.15 -36.32 -11.89
CA HIS A 502 -9.26 -35.16 -12.01
C HIS A 502 -9.43 -34.19 -10.83
N TRP A 503 -10.63 -34.10 -10.28
CA TRP A 503 -10.90 -33.40 -9.02
C TRP A 503 -11.67 -34.33 -8.08
N SER A 504 -11.48 -34.16 -6.78
CA SER A 504 -12.22 -34.94 -5.79
C SER A 504 -12.55 -34.13 -4.54
N THR A 505 -13.59 -34.57 -3.84
CA THR A 505 -13.96 -34.04 -2.52
C THR A 505 -14.45 -35.17 -1.63
N THR A 506 -14.36 -34.96 -0.32
CA THR A 506 -14.92 -35.92 0.65
C THR A 506 -16.39 -35.61 0.88
N VAL A 507 -17.25 -36.61 0.73
CA VAL A 507 -18.68 -36.57 1.02
C VAL A 507 -19.01 -37.54 2.16
N GLN A 508 -19.96 -37.19 3.02
CA GLN A 508 -20.44 -38.11 4.06
C GLN A 508 -21.75 -38.75 3.60
N ILE A 509 -21.94 -40.05 3.82
CA ILE A 509 -23.12 -40.79 3.34
C ILE A 509 -23.67 -41.62 4.49
N LYS A 510 -25.00 -41.66 4.60
CA LYS A 510 -25.71 -42.53 5.53
C LYS A 510 -26.82 -43.29 4.79
N SER A 511 -26.94 -44.58 5.07
CA SER A 511 -28.11 -45.40 4.68
C SER A 511 -29.23 -45.20 5.69
N CYS A 512 -30.46 -44.95 5.21
CA CYS A 512 -31.60 -44.62 6.04
C CYS A 512 -32.69 -45.70 5.99
N PRO A 513 -33.48 -45.87 7.08
CA PRO A 513 -34.64 -46.74 7.08
C PRO A 513 -35.60 -46.35 5.94
N GLY A 514 -35.96 -47.31 5.09
CA GLY A 514 -36.71 -47.06 3.85
C GLY A 514 -35.86 -47.16 2.57
N GLY A 515 -34.59 -47.58 2.67
CA GLY A 515 -33.77 -47.99 1.52
C GLY A 515 -33.24 -46.83 0.67
N TYR A 516 -33.20 -45.62 1.21
CA TYR A 516 -32.63 -44.45 0.54
C TYR A 516 -31.39 -43.94 1.26
N HIS A 517 -30.62 -43.10 0.56
CA HIS A 517 -29.36 -42.56 1.06
C HIS A 517 -29.44 -41.04 1.20
N VAL A 518 -28.78 -40.52 2.22
CA VAL A 518 -28.56 -39.08 2.40
C VAL A 518 -27.08 -38.77 2.31
N TYR A 519 -26.76 -37.66 1.66
CA TYR A 519 -25.42 -37.26 1.27
C TYR A 519 -25.11 -35.87 1.83
N LYS A 520 -24.06 -35.77 2.62
CA LYS A 520 -23.51 -34.47 3.01
C LYS A 520 -22.58 -33.99 1.90
N LEU A 521 -23.11 -33.10 1.07
CA LEU A 521 -22.42 -32.58 -0.11
C LEU A 521 -21.66 -31.30 0.23
N ASN A 522 -20.55 -31.10 -0.48
CA ASN A 522 -19.74 -29.89 -0.41
C ASN A 522 -19.78 -29.16 -1.75
N GLY A 523 -19.64 -27.84 -1.69
CA GLY A 523 -19.64 -27.00 -2.88
C GLY A 523 -18.53 -27.44 -3.83
N THR A 524 -18.86 -27.63 -5.10
CA THR A 524 -17.85 -27.85 -6.14
C THR A 524 -17.05 -26.55 -6.42
N PRO A 525 -15.75 -26.64 -6.77
CA PRO A 525 -14.84 -25.49 -6.80
C PRO A 525 -15.09 -24.53 -7.97
N VAL A 526 -15.67 -25.05 -9.05
CA VAL A 526 -15.97 -24.27 -10.27
C VAL A 526 -17.33 -24.69 -10.81
N CYS A 527 -17.98 -23.76 -11.54
CA CYS A 527 -19.31 -23.99 -12.09
C CYS A 527 -19.29 -24.84 -13.37
N SER A 528 -18.67 -26.01 -13.28
CA SER A 528 -18.61 -27.02 -14.33
C SER A 528 -18.69 -28.44 -13.76
N LEU A 529 -18.98 -28.57 -12.46
CA LEU A 529 -19.03 -29.82 -11.71
C LEU A 529 -20.38 -29.99 -11.00
N THR A 530 -20.99 -31.15 -11.18
CA THR A 530 -22.31 -31.50 -10.62
C THR A 530 -22.34 -32.95 -10.15
N TYR A 531 -22.98 -33.22 -9.01
CA TYR A 531 -23.26 -34.55 -8.50
C TYR A 531 -24.37 -35.25 -9.28
N CYS A 532 -24.02 -36.39 -9.89
CA CYS A 532 -24.87 -37.11 -10.83
C CYS A 532 -25.53 -38.34 -10.22
N THR A 533 -26.72 -38.66 -10.71
CA THR A 533 -27.63 -39.67 -10.18
C THR A 533 -27.95 -40.77 -11.20
N ASP A 534 -28.21 -41.97 -10.68
CA ASP A 534 -28.43 -43.19 -11.48
C ASP A 534 -29.86 -43.22 -12.04
N PRO A 535 -30.05 -43.21 -13.38
CA PRO A 535 -31.37 -43.25 -14.02
C PRO A 535 -32.14 -44.55 -13.78
N SER A 536 -31.47 -45.62 -13.34
CA SER A 536 -32.10 -46.92 -13.09
C SER A 536 -32.93 -46.91 -11.80
N TYR A 537 -32.82 -45.87 -10.98
CA TYR A 537 -33.45 -45.75 -9.67
C TYR A 537 -34.27 -44.45 -9.59
N THR A 538 -35.32 -44.32 -10.41
CA THR A 538 -36.23 -43.16 -10.42
C THR A 538 -37.44 -43.38 -9.51
N ASP A 539 -37.94 -42.29 -8.93
CA ASP A 539 -39.11 -42.33 -8.04
C ASP A 539 -40.40 -42.46 -8.87
N SER A 540 -40.90 -43.69 -9.03
CA SER A 540 -42.16 -43.97 -9.73
C SER A 540 -43.37 -43.71 -8.83
N SER A 541 -43.70 -42.44 -8.58
CA SER A 541 -45.07 -41.99 -8.24
C SER A 541 -45.28 -40.51 -8.59
N CYS A 542 -46.44 -40.16 -9.16
CA CYS A 542 -46.76 -38.80 -9.63
C CYS A 542 -46.83 -37.79 -8.47
N HIS A 543 -46.14 -36.64 -8.55
CA HIS A 543 -46.16 -35.55 -7.56
C HIS A 543 -46.46 -34.20 -8.23
N CYS A 544 -47.65 -33.63 -7.99
CA CYS A 544 -48.10 -32.32 -8.49
C CYS A 544 -48.16 -31.28 -7.35
N THR A 545 -48.13 -29.98 -7.68
CA THR A 545 -48.26 -28.91 -6.68
C THR A 545 -49.69 -28.84 -6.09
N ALA A 546 -49.87 -28.15 -4.95
CA ALA A 546 -51.17 -28.12 -4.26
C ALA A 546 -52.33 -27.57 -5.13
N ASP A 547 -52.03 -26.73 -6.13
CA ASP A 547 -53.01 -26.13 -7.06
C ASP A 547 -53.22 -26.95 -8.35
N GLU A 548 -52.54 -28.10 -8.47
CA GLU A 548 -52.55 -28.98 -9.65
C GLU A 548 -53.01 -30.41 -9.31
N GLU A 549 -53.56 -31.10 -10.30
CA GLU A 549 -54.02 -32.48 -10.23
C GLU A 549 -53.31 -33.37 -11.28
N CYS A 550 -52.89 -34.57 -10.87
CA CYS A 550 -52.26 -35.53 -11.78
C CYS A 550 -53.35 -36.23 -12.62
N LYS A 551 -53.32 -36.05 -13.94
CA LYS A 551 -54.27 -36.68 -14.88
C LYS A 551 -53.53 -37.35 -16.03
N LEU A 552 -54.11 -38.45 -16.51
CA LEU A 552 -53.62 -39.19 -17.67
C LEU A 552 -54.47 -38.78 -18.88
N VAL A 553 -53.88 -38.04 -19.82
CA VAL A 553 -54.56 -37.55 -21.03
C VAL A 553 -53.77 -38.02 -22.24
N ASN A 554 -54.45 -38.70 -23.18
CA ASN A 554 -53.85 -39.26 -24.40
C ASN A 554 -52.58 -40.09 -24.15
N GLY A 555 -52.61 -40.97 -23.16
CA GLY A 555 -51.51 -41.89 -22.86
C GLY A 555 -50.28 -41.24 -22.21
N THR A 556 -50.34 -39.96 -21.83
CA THR A 556 -49.28 -39.26 -21.12
C THR A 556 -49.77 -38.81 -19.74
N LEU A 557 -49.06 -39.21 -18.68
CA LEU A 557 -49.35 -38.83 -17.28
C LEU A 557 -48.74 -37.43 -17.01
N GLY A 558 -49.54 -36.45 -16.60
CA GLY A 558 -49.08 -35.08 -16.34
C GLY A 558 -49.87 -34.34 -15.27
N CYS A 559 -49.34 -33.23 -14.75
CA CYS A 559 -50.00 -32.35 -13.77
C CYS A 559 -50.73 -31.22 -14.49
N TYR A 560 -51.99 -30.96 -14.14
CA TYR A 560 -52.86 -29.94 -14.74
C TYR A 560 -53.48 -29.06 -13.66
N CYS A 561 -53.72 -27.76 -13.91
CA CYS A 561 -54.35 -26.87 -12.92
C CYS A 561 -55.75 -27.35 -12.53
N LYS A 562 -56.09 -27.29 -11.24
CA LYS A 562 -57.42 -27.68 -10.74
C LYS A 562 -58.47 -26.67 -11.21
N ASN A 563 -59.49 -27.13 -11.95
CA ASN A 563 -60.63 -26.29 -12.36
C ASN A 563 -61.55 -26.01 -11.16
N ASN A 564 -61.23 -25.01 -10.35
CA ASN A 564 -62.19 -24.46 -9.39
C ASN A 564 -62.97 -23.33 -10.04
N HIS A 565 -64.28 -23.53 -10.22
CA HIS A 565 -65.28 -22.55 -10.66
C HIS A 565 -65.52 -21.41 -9.64
N GLY A 566 -64.50 -20.97 -8.91
CA GLY A 566 -64.55 -19.79 -8.05
C GLY A 566 -64.02 -18.60 -8.82
N SER A 567 -64.84 -17.56 -9.00
CA SER A 567 -64.46 -16.30 -9.64
C SER A 567 -63.16 -15.75 -9.05
N TYR A 568 -62.04 -15.92 -9.75
CA TYR A 568 -60.76 -15.33 -9.38
C TYR A 568 -60.82 -13.84 -9.71
N ASP A 569 -60.94 -13.01 -8.68
CA ASP A 569 -60.82 -11.56 -8.81
C ASP A 569 -59.34 -11.15 -8.78
N VAL A 570 -58.97 -10.05 -9.45
CA VAL A 570 -57.58 -9.57 -9.58
C VAL A 570 -56.96 -9.29 -8.20
N GLU A 571 -57.79 -8.97 -7.20
CA GLU A 571 -57.36 -8.73 -5.82
C GLU A 571 -56.77 -9.96 -5.11
N ASN A 572 -57.00 -11.18 -5.63
CA ASN A 572 -56.45 -12.41 -5.06
C ASN A 572 -55.07 -12.79 -5.61
N LEU A 573 -54.53 -12.03 -6.57
CA LEU A 573 -53.20 -12.29 -7.12
C LEU A 573 -52.13 -11.89 -6.10
N ARG A 574 -51.36 -12.87 -5.59
CA ARG A 574 -50.29 -12.64 -4.61
C ARG A 574 -48.91 -12.85 -5.23
N PRO A 575 -48.29 -11.80 -5.80
CA PRO A 575 -46.94 -11.89 -6.34
C PRO A 575 -45.89 -12.00 -5.23
N ALA A 576 -44.84 -12.78 -5.49
CA ALA A 576 -43.66 -12.88 -4.62
C ALA A 576 -42.57 -11.93 -5.13
N LEU A 577 -42.12 -11.00 -4.28
CA LEU A 577 -41.06 -10.03 -4.59
C LEU A 577 -39.75 -10.42 -3.89
N LYS A 578 -38.65 -10.44 -4.64
CA LYS A 578 -37.28 -10.65 -4.13
C LYS A 578 -36.37 -9.50 -4.53
N CYS A 579 -35.85 -8.79 -3.53
CA CYS A 579 -34.89 -7.70 -3.69
C CYS A 579 -33.46 -8.23 -3.51
N GLY A 580 -32.67 -8.30 -4.58
CA GLY A 580 -31.27 -8.74 -4.56
C GLY A 580 -30.30 -7.58 -4.58
N ASN A 581 -29.01 -7.80 -4.30
CA ASN A 581 -28.02 -6.72 -4.23
C ASN A 581 -27.84 -5.93 -5.54
N ASN A 582 -28.11 -6.56 -6.70
CA ASN A 582 -27.96 -5.97 -8.03
C ASN A 582 -29.21 -6.08 -8.94
N GLU A 583 -30.31 -6.70 -8.48
CA GLU A 583 -31.50 -6.97 -9.30
C GLU A 583 -32.79 -7.04 -8.46
N LEU A 584 -33.92 -6.75 -9.10
CA LEU A 584 -35.28 -6.92 -8.56
C LEU A 584 -35.97 -8.03 -9.32
N LYS A 585 -36.57 -8.98 -8.61
CA LYS A 585 -37.36 -10.07 -9.20
C LYS A 585 -38.76 -10.13 -8.62
N VAL A 586 -39.78 -10.12 -9.47
CA VAL A 586 -41.19 -10.36 -9.09
C VAL A 586 -41.71 -11.62 -9.76
N SER A 587 -42.44 -12.46 -9.03
CA SER A 587 -42.87 -13.80 -9.45
C SER A 587 -44.36 -14.02 -9.22
N PHE A 588 -45.04 -14.68 -10.16
CA PHE A 588 -46.49 -14.90 -10.21
C PHE A 588 -46.84 -16.38 -10.38
N PRO A 589 -47.81 -16.95 -9.65
CA PRO A 589 -48.25 -18.34 -9.87
C PRO A 589 -48.93 -18.54 -11.23
N MET A 590 -48.49 -19.53 -12.01
CA MET A 590 -48.97 -19.76 -13.39
C MET A 590 -50.43 -20.18 -13.43
N CYS A 591 -50.89 -21.12 -12.58
CA CYS A 591 -52.30 -21.50 -12.53
C CYS A 591 -53.23 -20.31 -12.19
N GLN A 592 -52.76 -19.33 -11.40
CA GLN A 592 -53.54 -18.12 -11.12
C GLN A 592 -53.60 -17.19 -12.33
N LEU A 593 -52.49 -17.04 -13.06
CA LEU A 593 -52.46 -16.28 -14.32
C LEU A 593 -53.35 -16.91 -15.40
N GLU A 594 -53.32 -18.25 -15.51
CA GLU A 594 -54.15 -19.00 -16.47
C GLU A 594 -55.64 -18.90 -16.15
N ASN A 595 -56.02 -19.02 -14.87
CA ASN A 595 -57.41 -18.90 -14.42
C ASN A 595 -57.96 -17.47 -14.56
N LEU A 596 -57.10 -16.45 -14.49
CA LEU A 596 -57.45 -15.03 -14.77
C LEU A 596 -57.46 -14.71 -16.28
N ALA A 597 -57.25 -15.71 -17.14
CA ALA A 597 -57.10 -15.54 -18.58
C ALA A 597 -56.04 -14.49 -18.95
N LEU A 598 -54.94 -14.40 -18.20
CA LEU A 598 -53.80 -13.54 -18.53
C LEU A 598 -52.79 -14.36 -19.35
N ASN A 599 -52.22 -13.77 -20.40
CA ASN A 599 -51.19 -14.45 -21.19
C ASN A 599 -49.81 -14.16 -20.59
N PRO A 600 -49.09 -15.16 -20.04
CA PRO A 600 -47.80 -14.95 -19.39
C PRO A 600 -46.77 -14.31 -20.34
N LYS A 601 -46.80 -14.69 -21.62
CA LYS A 601 -45.83 -14.21 -22.63
C LYS A 601 -45.97 -12.73 -22.99
N SER A 602 -47.09 -12.10 -22.65
CA SER A 602 -47.32 -10.67 -22.86
C SER A 602 -47.08 -9.82 -21.61
N ILE A 603 -46.73 -10.45 -20.49
CA ILE A 603 -46.40 -9.74 -19.26
C ILE A 603 -45.00 -9.13 -19.41
N HIS A 604 -44.92 -7.83 -19.18
CA HIS A 604 -43.70 -7.04 -19.33
C HIS A 604 -43.57 -6.00 -18.23
N LEU A 605 -42.36 -5.49 -18.04
CA LEU A 605 -42.11 -4.36 -17.17
C LEU A 605 -42.47 -3.04 -17.87
N ARG A 606 -42.17 -1.90 -17.25
CA ARG A 606 -42.44 -0.58 -17.84
C ARG A 606 -41.80 -0.39 -19.22
N ASP A 607 -40.64 -1.00 -19.44
CA ASP A 607 -40.10 -1.20 -20.78
C ASP A 607 -40.56 -2.54 -21.35
N SER A 608 -41.27 -2.50 -22.48
CA SER A 608 -41.84 -3.68 -23.14
C SER A 608 -40.80 -4.65 -23.70
N SER A 609 -39.53 -4.24 -23.81
CA SER A 609 -38.43 -5.16 -24.16
C SER A 609 -38.07 -6.11 -23.01
N CYS A 610 -38.45 -5.77 -21.77
CA CYS A 610 -38.18 -6.57 -20.59
C CYS A 610 -39.40 -7.43 -20.23
N VAL A 611 -39.45 -8.59 -20.88
CA VAL A 611 -40.51 -9.59 -20.75
C VAL A 611 -40.20 -10.60 -19.65
N GLY A 612 -41.25 -11.16 -19.07
CA GLY A 612 -41.10 -12.20 -18.04
C GLY A 612 -40.78 -13.56 -18.63
N PHE A 613 -40.36 -14.48 -17.77
CA PHE A 613 -40.02 -15.85 -18.12
C PHE A 613 -40.56 -16.83 -17.08
N GLU A 614 -40.80 -18.06 -17.50
CA GLU A 614 -41.20 -19.14 -16.60
C GLU A 614 -39.98 -19.72 -15.86
N GLU A 615 -40.09 -19.88 -14.54
CA GLU A 615 -38.98 -20.38 -13.72
C GLU A 615 -38.77 -21.89 -13.93
N ARG A 616 -37.54 -22.28 -14.28
CA ARG A 616 -37.22 -23.62 -14.78
C ARG A 616 -37.14 -24.75 -13.73
N ASN A 617 -37.36 -24.46 -12.44
CA ASN A 617 -37.20 -25.41 -11.32
C ASN A 617 -38.52 -25.67 -10.60
N TYR A 618 -39.40 -26.49 -11.18
CA TYR A 618 -40.56 -27.16 -10.54
C TYR A 618 -41.58 -26.33 -9.74
N THR A 619 -41.42 -25.01 -9.66
CA THR A 619 -42.41 -24.10 -9.11
C THR A 619 -43.16 -23.50 -10.28
N ASN A 620 -44.48 -23.66 -10.26
CA ASN A 620 -45.39 -23.12 -11.25
C ASN A 620 -45.45 -21.58 -11.18
N LEU A 621 -44.33 -20.90 -11.47
CA LEU A 621 -44.09 -19.47 -11.25
C LEU A 621 -43.53 -18.80 -12.52
N PHE A 622 -44.13 -17.67 -12.87
CA PHE A 622 -43.72 -16.79 -13.95
C PHE A 622 -43.11 -15.50 -13.37
N SER A 623 -41.89 -15.15 -13.77
CA SER A 623 -41.09 -14.10 -13.14
C SER A 623 -40.60 -13.03 -14.09
N LEU A 624 -40.48 -11.80 -13.60
CA LEU A 624 -39.82 -10.68 -14.28
C LEU A 624 -38.61 -10.25 -13.48
N VAL A 625 -37.52 -9.90 -14.16
CA VAL A 625 -36.27 -9.43 -13.54
C VAL A 625 -35.84 -8.11 -14.15
N THR A 626 -35.32 -7.22 -13.33
CA THR A 626 -34.66 -5.99 -13.77
C THR A 626 -33.46 -5.65 -12.89
N SER A 627 -32.47 -4.99 -13.47
CA SER A 627 -31.25 -4.50 -12.79
C SER A 627 -31.54 -3.25 -11.96
N ILE A 628 -30.74 -2.99 -10.92
CA ILE A 628 -30.79 -1.75 -10.10
C ILE A 628 -30.16 -0.53 -10.79
N GLN A 629 -30.06 -0.54 -12.13
CA GLN A 629 -29.55 0.59 -12.91
C GLN A 629 -30.70 1.45 -13.42
N GLU A 630 -30.56 2.77 -13.26
CA GLU A 630 -31.58 3.74 -13.64
C GLU A 630 -31.84 3.70 -15.17
N ARG A 631 -33.11 3.65 -15.58
CA ARG A 631 -33.61 3.53 -16.97
C ARG A 631 -33.45 2.15 -17.63
N GLN A 632 -32.79 1.18 -17.00
CA GLN A 632 -32.75 -0.18 -17.54
C GLN A 632 -34.10 -0.88 -17.28
N CYS A 633 -34.73 -1.42 -18.33
CA CYS A 633 -36.09 -1.99 -18.29
C CYS A 633 -37.19 -1.04 -17.77
N GLY A 634 -37.00 0.27 -17.93
CA GLY A 634 -37.94 1.27 -17.41
C GLY A 634 -37.99 1.32 -15.87
N THR A 635 -36.96 0.80 -15.19
CA THR A 635 -36.82 0.92 -13.74
C THR A 635 -36.54 2.36 -13.36
N GLU A 636 -37.41 2.90 -12.52
CA GLU A 636 -37.30 4.26 -12.00
C GLU A 636 -36.67 4.19 -10.61
N SER A 637 -35.61 4.96 -10.39
CA SER A 637 -35.03 5.11 -9.07
C SER A 637 -35.63 6.35 -8.43
N VAL A 638 -36.31 6.16 -7.31
CA VAL A 638 -36.72 7.25 -6.42
C VAL A 638 -35.73 7.24 -5.28
N LYS A 639 -34.75 8.12 -5.37
CA LYS A 639 -33.82 8.36 -4.28
C LYS A 639 -34.58 9.14 -3.23
N ASN A 640 -34.92 8.47 -2.12
CA ASN A 640 -35.24 9.18 -0.91
C ASN A 640 -33.93 9.53 -0.20
N GLN A 641 -34.07 10.22 0.91
CA GLN A 641 -32.97 10.62 1.74
C GLN A 641 -32.19 9.38 2.23
N THR A 642 -32.80 8.51 3.00
CA THR A 642 -32.09 7.41 3.67
C THR A 642 -31.90 6.16 2.81
N HIS A 643 -32.66 6.04 1.73
CA HIS A 643 -32.70 4.82 0.91
C HIS A 643 -32.99 5.16 -0.56
N VAL A 644 -32.39 4.42 -1.49
CA VAL A 644 -32.81 4.44 -2.90
C VAL A 644 -33.87 3.38 -3.03
N THR A 645 -35.05 3.79 -3.47
CA THR A 645 -36.11 2.87 -3.84
C THR A 645 -36.12 2.72 -5.35
N TYR A 646 -35.81 1.52 -5.82
CA TYR A 646 -36.00 1.16 -7.22
C TYR A 646 -37.42 0.66 -7.37
N THR A 647 -38.18 1.29 -8.26
CA THR A 647 -39.58 1.00 -8.53
C THR A 647 -39.74 0.56 -9.99
N ASN A 648 -40.56 -0.45 -10.22
CA ASN A 648 -40.99 -0.83 -11.56
C ASN A 648 -42.43 -1.34 -11.51
N ILE A 649 -43.09 -1.41 -12.66
CA ILE A 649 -44.49 -1.83 -12.78
C ILE A 649 -44.52 -3.01 -13.73
N ALA A 650 -45.10 -4.12 -13.29
CA ALA A 650 -45.47 -5.23 -14.15
C ALA A 650 -46.84 -4.94 -14.78
N TYR A 651 -46.90 -4.96 -16.11
CA TYR A 651 -48.11 -4.78 -16.89
C TYR A 651 -48.63 -6.16 -17.32
N LEU A 652 -49.84 -6.50 -16.87
CA LEU A 652 -50.50 -7.78 -17.12
C LEU A 652 -51.73 -7.53 -18.00
N PRO A 653 -51.56 -7.55 -19.34
CA PRO A 653 -52.68 -7.39 -20.25
C PRO A 653 -53.57 -8.66 -20.25
N PRO A 654 -54.91 -8.52 -20.31
CA PRO A 654 -55.84 -9.63 -20.46
C PRO A 654 -55.62 -10.40 -21.78
N ARG A 655 -55.89 -11.71 -21.82
CA ARG A 655 -55.97 -12.46 -23.08
C ARG A 655 -57.09 -11.87 -23.91
N VAL A 656 -56.71 -11.21 -24.99
CA VAL A 656 -57.60 -10.94 -26.11
C VAL A 656 -56.90 -11.48 -27.35
N ASP A 657 -57.60 -12.29 -28.14
CA ASP A 657 -57.09 -12.85 -29.41
C ASP A 657 -56.88 -11.77 -30.51
N THR A 658 -56.91 -10.48 -30.14
CA THR A 658 -56.71 -9.33 -31.04
C THR A 658 -55.91 -8.22 -30.34
N PHE A 659 -55.16 -7.43 -31.11
CA PHE A 659 -54.19 -6.42 -30.66
C PHE A 659 -54.79 -5.17 -29.95
N ILE A 660 -56.07 -5.16 -29.57
CA ILE A 660 -56.74 -4.00 -28.96
C ILE A 660 -57.41 -4.42 -27.64
N VAL A 661 -56.99 -3.81 -26.53
CA VAL A 661 -57.52 -4.03 -25.18
C VAL A 661 -58.65 -3.01 -24.92
N ARG A 662 -59.89 -3.47 -24.64
CA ARG A 662 -61.04 -2.59 -24.35
C ARG A 662 -61.48 -2.57 -22.88
N ASP A 663 -60.93 -3.44 -22.02
CA ASP A 663 -61.18 -3.48 -20.58
C ASP A 663 -59.87 -3.33 -19.76
N LYS A 664 -59.99 -2.89 -18.50
CA LYS A 664 -58.89 -2.41 -17.64
C LYS A 664 -57.67 -3.36 -17.58
N GLU A 665 -56.52 -2.83 -18.01
CA GLU A 665 -55.19 -3.44 -17.85
C GLU A 665 -54.78 -3.54 -16.37
N VAL A 666 -54.33 -4.72 -15.94
CA VAL A 666 -53.89 -4.98 -14.57
C VAL A 666 -52.44 -4.55 -14.41
N LYS A 667 -52.16 -3.66 -13.45
CA LYS A 667 -50.82 -3.11 -13.19
C LYS A 667 -50.40 -3.41 -11.77
N ILE A 668 -49.22 -4.01 -11.63
CA ILE A 668 -48.67 -4.39 -10.33
C ILE A 668 -47.37 -3.63 -10.13
N SER A 669 -47.44 -2.58 -9.33
CA SER A 669 -46.27 -1.82 -8.90
C SER A 669 -45.50 -2.59 -7.84
N PHE A 670 -44.20 -2.76 -8.04
CA PHE A 670 -43.31 -3.34 -7.04
C PHE A 670 -42.06 -2.47 -6.86
N SER A 671 -41.51 -2.50 -5.66
CA SER A 671 -40.40 -1.63 -5.29
C SER A 671 -39.47 -2.28 -4.29
N CYS A 672 -38.17 -2.10 -4.49
CA CYS A 672 -37.12 -2.54 -3.57
C CYS A 672 -36.33 -1.33 -3.06
N THR A 673 -36.17 -1.24 -1.75
CA THR A 673 -35.59 -0.09 -1.06
C THR A 673 -34.26 -0.49 -0.42
N TYR A 674 -33.17 0.19 -0.80
CA TYR A 674 -31.81 -0.10 -0.33
C TYR A 674 -31.25 1.08 0.47
N PRO A 675 -30.61 0.84 1.64
CA PRO A 675 -29.98 1.91 2.42
C PRO A 675 -28.72 2.40 1.71
N LEU A 676 -28.45 3.70 1.78
CA LEU A 676 -27.25 4.30 1.19
C LEU A 676 -26.28 4.70 2.30
N ASP A 677 -24.99 4.39 2.15
CA ASP A 677 -23.95 4.72 3.14
C ASP A 677 -22.74 5.45 2.52
N MET A 678 -22.09 6.26 3.35
CA MET A 678 -21.08 7.26 3.01
C MET A 678 -19.79 6.66 2.44
N LYS A 679 -19.36 5.48 2.91
CA LYS A 679 -18.17 4.77 2.41
C LYS A 679 -18.35 4.30 0.96
N LEU A 680 -19.45 3.58 0.69
CA LEU A 680 -19.77 3.06 -0.65
C LEU A 680 -19.96 4.20 -1.66
N SER A 681 -20.50 5.32 -1.19
CA SER A 681 -20.63 6.56 -1.94
C SER A 681 -19.29 7.16 -2.40
N LEU A 682 -18.24 7.11 -1.57
CA LEU A 682 -16.90 7.62 -1.93
C LEU A 682 -16.16 6.67 -2.88
N GLU A 683 -16.28 5.36 -2.68
CA GLU A 683 -15.61 4.34 -3.52
C GLU A 683 -16.21 4.25 -4.93
N THR A 684 -17.50 4.58 -5.08
CA THR A 684 -18.21 4.54 -6.38
C THR A 684 -18.08 5.82 -7.20
N ALA A 685 -17.59 6.90 -6.61
CA ALA A 685 -17.38 8.18 -7.29
C ALA A 685 -16.10 8.15 -8.14
N LEU A 686 -16.14 8.73 -9.35
CA LEU A 686 -15.02 8.67 -10.30
C LEU A 686 -13.85 9.56 -9.87
N ARG A 687 -14.14 10.71 -9.27
CA ARG A 687 -13.16 11.69 -8.75
C ARG A 687 -13.74 12.46 -7.55
N PRO A 688 -13.98 11.82 -6.40
CA PRO A 688 -14.60 12.48 -5.25
C PRO A 688 -13.74 13.62 -4.73
N MET A 689 -14.36 14.74 -4.37
CA MET A 689 -13.71 15.84 -3.71
C MET A 689 -13.58 15.50 -2.22
N MET A 690 -12.40 15.02 -1.86
CA MET A 690 -12.12 14.50 -0.52
C MET A 690 -10.70 14.85 -0.05
N SER A 691 -10.48 14.71 1.24
CA SER A 691 -9.19 14.87 1.89
C SER A 691 -8.96 13.72 2.85
N THR A 692 -7.71 13.25 2.92
CA THR A 692 -7.32 12.07 3.68
C THR A 692 -6.30 12.47 4.73
N VAL A 693 -6.46 11.94 5.95
CA VAL A 693 -5.48 12.07 7.01
C VAL A 693 -5.17 10.71 7.61
N ASN A 694 -3.89 10.48 7.87
CA ASN A 694 -3.40 9.30 8.57
C ASN A 694 -3.30 9.63 10.05
N ILE A 695 -3.99 8.86 10.88
CA ILE A 695 -4.10 9.06 12.32
C ILE A 695 -3.31 7.93 13.01
N SER A 696 -2.35 8.28 13.84
CA SER A 696 -1.54 7.34 14.61
C SER A 696 -1.86 7.45 16.09
N VAL A 697 -2.63 6.51 16.63
CA VAL A 697 -2.93 6.45 18.07
C VAL A 697 -1.85 5.58 18.73
N GLY A 698 -1.18 6.13 19.74
CA GLY A 698 -0.03 5.49 20.38
C GLY A 698 -0.34 4.09 20.89
N GLY A 699 0.24 3.07 20.25
CA GLY A 699 0.19 1.66 20.67
C GLY A 699 -0.94 0.80 20.09
N THR A 700 -1.88 1.32 19.29
CA THR A 700 -3.08 0.57 18.85
C THR A 700 -3.31 0.47 17.33
N GLY A 701 -2.54 1.20 16.50
CA GLY A 701 -2.54 1.04 15.04
C GLY A 701 -2.65 2.35 14.25
N GLN A 702 -2.46 2.26 12.93
CA GLN A 702 -2.71 3.36 12.00
C GLN A 702 -4.15 3.36 11.52
N PHE A 703 -4.79 4.52 11.60
CA PHE A 703 -6.13 4.75 11.09
C PHE A 703 -6.09 5.70 9.90
N ILE A 704 -7.00 5.51 8.95
CA ILE A 704 -7.17 6.41 7.81
C ILE A 704 -8.54 7.06 7.92
N ALA A 705 -8.60 8.38 8.04
CA ALA A 705 -9.84 9.13 8.02
C ALA A 705 -9.96 9.95 6.72
N ARG A 706 -11.14 9.93 6.11
CA ARG A 706 -11.47 10.69 4.91
C ARG A 706 -12.60 11.66 5.20
N MET A 707 -12.47 12.91 4.74
CA MET A 707 -13.53 13.91 4.77
C MET A 707 -13.92 14.32 3.36
N ALA A 708 -15.23 14.43 3.08
CA ALA A 708 -15.75 14.77 1.77
C ALA A 708 -17.00 15.66 1.83
N LEU A 709 -17.30 16.31 0.70
CA LEU A 709 -18.50 17.12 0.49
C LEU A 709 -19.56 16.33 -0.27
N TYR A 710 -20.81 16.44 0.17
CA TYR A 710 -21.97 15.74 -0.38
C TYR A 710 -23.06 16.72 -0.83
N LYS A 711 -23.79 16.33 -1.87
CA LYS A 711 -24.90 17.09 -2.47
C LYS A 711 -26.22 16.89 -1.73
N ASP A 712 -26.32 15.84 -0.91
CA ASP A 712 -27.55 15.42 -0.25
C ASP A 712 -27.37 15.19 1.26
N GLN A 713 -28.46 15.33 2.01
CA GLN A 713 -28.48 15.26 3.48
C GLN A 713 -28.19 13.89 4.11
N ASN A 714 -27.97 12.89 3.28
CA ASN A 714 -27.74 11.53 3.72
C ASN A 714 -26.33 11.09 3.36
N TYR A 715 -25.55 12.00 2.78
CA TYR A 715 -24.12 11.85 2.56
C TYR A 715 -23.81 10.72 1.57
N ILE A 716 -24.52 10.71 0.44
CA ILE A 716 -24.51 9.61 -0.54
C ILE A 716 -23.97 10.05 -1.90
N SER A 717 -24.11 11.32 -2.25
CA SER A 717 -23.72 11.85 -3.56
C SER A 717 -22.57 12.83 -3.36
N PRO A 718 -21.30 12.40 -3.45
CA PRO A 718 -20.19 13.29 -3.22
C PRO A 718 -20.08 14.28 -4.38
N TYR A 719 -19.48 15.44 -4.11
CA TYR A 719 -19.02 16.32 -5.18
C TYR A 719 -17.81 15.70 -5.89
N GLU A 720 -17.70 15.91 -7.19
CA GLU A 720 -16.60 15.39 -8.01
C GLU A 720 -15.85 16.54 -8.69
N GLY A 721 -14.53 16.41 -8.80
CA GLY A 721 -13.66 17.41 -9.41
C GLY A 721 -12.76 18.17 -8.43
N SER A 722 -11.99 19.12 -8.96
CA SER A 722 -11.02 19.93 -8.20
C SER A 722 -11.62 21.19 -7.56
N GLU A 723 -12.84 21.57 -7.93
CA GLU A 723 -13.56 22.73 -7.41
C GLU A 723 -15.08 22.51 -7.43
N VAL A 724 -15.81 23.16 -6.52
CA VAL A 724 -17.27 23.02 -6.38
C VAL A 724 -17.95 24.38 -6.47
N VAL A 725 -18.85 24.56 -7.45
CA VAL A 725 -19.52 25.84 -7.71
C VAL A 725 -20.97 25.82 -7.21
N LEU A 726 -21.30 26.60 -6.16
CA LEU A 726 -22.59 26.55 -5.46
C LEU A 726 -23.20 27.93 -5.16
N SER A 727 -24.52 28.02 -4.98
CA SER A 727 -25.20 29.26 -4.56
C SER A 727 -25.21 29.38 -3.04
N THR A 728 -25.28 30.61 -2.50
CA THR A 728 -25.36 30.88 -1.04
C THR A 728 -26.67 30.40 -0.38
N THR A 729 -27.58 29.82 -1.16
CA THR A 729 -28.80 29.17 -0.69
C THR A 729 -28.66 27.65 -0.61
N ALA A 730 -27.56 27.09 -1.10
CA ALA A 730 -27.30 25.66 -1.05
C ALA A 730 -26.89 25.23 0.36
N ILE A 731 -27.30 24.03 0.77
CA ILE A 731 -26.82 23.39 2.00
C ILE A 731 -25.62 22.53 1.64
N LEU A 732 -24.52 22.74 2.34
CA LEU A 732 -23.34 21.89 2.30
C LEU A 732 -23.53 20.73 3.27
N TYR A 733 -23.36 19.51 2.78
CA TYR A 733 -23.34 18.30 3.60
C TYR A 733 -21.90 17.80 3.68
N VAL A 734 -21.34 17.72 4.89
CA VAL A 734 -19.95 17.33 5.13
C VAL A 734 -19.92 16.03 5.93
N GLY A 735 -19.24 15.03 5.38
CA GLY A 735 -19.10 13.72 6.00
C GLY A 735 -17.63 13.37 6.23
N ALA A 736 -17.33 12.77 7.38
CA ALA A 736 -16.04 12.18 7.69
C ALA A 736 -16.21 10.70 8.06
N VAL A 737 -15.32 9.83 7.58
CA VAL A 737 -15.38 8.37 7.77
C VAL A 737 -14.00 7.77 8.05
N LEU A 738 -13.95 6.80 8.97
CA LEU A 738 -12.79 5.96 9.24
C LEU A 738 -12.78 4.74 8.29
N GLU A 739 -11.71 4.56 7.52
CA GLU A 739 -11.59 3.52 6.48
C GLU A 739 -10.85 2.27 6.96
N VAL A 740 -9.78 2.46 7.73
CA VAL A 740 -8.83 1.44 8.18
C VAL A 740 -8.57 1.61 9.68
N GLY A 741 -8.45 0.49 10.40
CA GLY A 741 -8.17 0.40 11.84
C GLY A 741 -9.21 -0.39 12.62
N ASP A 742 -8.98 -0.63 13.92
CA ASP A 742 -9.94 -1.32 14.79
C ASP A 742 -11.17 -0.43 15.07
N THR A 743 -12.19 -0.61 14.25
CA THR A 743 -13.47 0.10 14.29
C THR A 743 -14.41 -0.37 15.40
N SER A 744 -14.04 -1.41 16.16
CA SER A 744 -14.85 -1.94 17.25
C SER A 744 -14.65 -1.18 18.57
N GLN A 745 -13.50 -0.54 18.75
CA GLN A 745 -13.14 0.19 19.97
C GLN A 745 -13.23 1.71 19.80
N PHE A 746 -12.87 2.24 18.62
CA PHE A 746 -12.77 3.66 18.36
C PHE A 746 -13.92 4.21 17.51
N VAL A 747 -14.48 5.35 17.93
CA VAL A 747 -15.48 6.11 17.18
C VAL A 747 -14.94 7.50 16.80
N LEU A 748 -15.43 8.04 15.69
CA LEU A 748 -14.96 9.31 15.13
C LEU A 748 -15.67 10.49 15.80
N VAL A 749 -14.88 11.42 16.35
CA VAL A 749 -15.35 12.67 16.96
C VAL A 749 -14.79 13.87 16.20
N LEU A 750 -15.67 14.68 15.62
CA LEU A 750 -15.38 16.02 15.11
C LEU A 750 -15.30 16.98 16.30
N LYS A 751 -14.09 17.48 16.58
CA LYS A 751 -13.84 18.34 17.75
C LYS A 751 -14.04 19.81 17.42
N ASN A 752 -13.30 20.32 16.44
CA ASN A 752 -13.46 21.69 15.95
C ASN A 752 -13.58 21.69 14.43
N CYS A 753 -14.67 22.25 13.90
CA CYS A 753 -14.84 22.45 12.47
C CYS A 753 -15.07 23.92 12.18
N TYR A 754 -14.36 24.47 11.19
CA TYR A 754 -14.42 25.88 10.83
C TYR A 754 -14.13 26.11 9.35
N ALA A 755 -14.57 27.26 8.84
CA ALA A 755 -14.27 27.68 7.47
C ALA A 755 -13.28 28.84 7.45
N THR A 756 -12.51 28.93 6.35
CA THR A 756 -11.59 30.03 6.05
C THR A 756 -11.69 30.44 4.57
N PRO A 757 -11.33 31.68 4.21
CA PRO A 757 -11.30 32.14 2.82
C PRO A 757 -10.10 31.60 2.04
N THR A 758 -9.02 31.20 2.73
CA THR A 758 -7.82 30.62 2.13
C THR A 758 -7.65 29.14 2.51
N ARG A 759 -6.80 28.40 1.79
CA ARG A 759 -6.48 27.00 2.12
C ARG A 759 -5.75 26.84 3.47
N ASN A 760 -5.25 27.92 4.05
CA ASN A 760 -4.51 27.88 5.31
C ASN A 760 -5.48 27.75 6.50
N SER A 761 -5.31 26.69 7.30
CA SER A 761 -6.12 26.44 8.51
C SER A 761 -5.87 27.48 9.62
N THR A 762 -4.77 28.22 9.57
CA THR A 762 -4.41 29.27 10.55
C THR A 762 -4.89 30.67 10.17
N ASP A 763 -5.65 30.82 9.09
CA ASP A 763 -6.21 32.10 8.65
C ASP A 763 -6.92 32.83 9.82
N PRO A 764 -6.65 34.13 10.07
CA PRO A 764 -7.29 34.87 11.16
C PRO A 764 -8.80 35.02 10.97
N MET A 765 -9.30 34.96 9.73
CA MET A 765 -10.73 34.96 9.42
C MET A 765 -11.28 33.53 9.47
N LYS A 766 -11.76 33.14 10.66
CA LYS A 766 -12.39 31.83 10.91
C LYS A 766 -13.87 31.94 11.21
N TYR A 767 -14.66 31.11 10.56
CA TYR A 767 -16.05 30.91 10.91
C TYR A 767 -16.22 29.55 11.62
N LEU A 768 -16.54 29.56 12.91
CA LEU A 768 -16.66 28.35 13.73
C LEU A 768 -18.03 27.67 13.50
N ILE A 769 -17.99 26.40 13.08
CA ILE A 769 -19.15 25.56 12.81
C ILE A 769 -19.40 24.60 13.98
N ILE A 770 -18.37 23.86 14.37
CA ILE A 770 -18.36 22.98 15.55
C ILE A 770 -17.23 23.45 16.46
N LYS A 771 -17.49 23.59 17.75
CA LYS A 771 -16.50 23.93 18.77
C LYS A 771 -16.65 22.98 19.96
N ASP A 772 -15.55 22.37 20.38
CA ASP A 772 -15.52 21.40 21.48
C ASP A 772 -16.61 20.32 21.31
N SER A 773 -16.71 19.77 20.09
CA SER A 773 -17.67 18.75 19.66
C SER A 773 -19.16 19.16 19.65
N CYS A 774 -19.47 20.42 19.97
CA CYS A 774 -20.84 20.95 19.95
C CYS A 774 -21.05 21.96 18.80
N PRO A 775 -22.24 21.98 18.16
CA PRO A 775 -22.55 22.93 17.11
C PRO A 775 -22.63 24.37 17.63
N ASN A 776 -22.21 25.33 16.81
CA ASN A 776 -22.35 26.74 17.11
C ASN A 776 -23.84 27.15 17.14
N LYS A 777 -24.36 27.44 18.35
CA LYS A 777 -25.78 27.78 18.56
C LYS A 777 -26.21 29.13 17.99
N GLN A 778 -25.26 29.97 17.55
CA GLN A 778 -25.58 31.28 16.95
C GLN A 778 -26.10 31.15 15.52
N ASP A 779 -25.76 30.07 14.82
CA ASP A 779 -26.19 29.81 13.46
C ASP A 779 -27.22 28.66 13.43
N PRO A 780 -28.50 28.95 13.16
CA PRO A 780 -29.55 27.94 13.13
C PRO A 780 -29.46 27.00 11.92
N THR A 781 -28.60 27.30 10.94
CA THR A 781 -28.42 26.47 9.73
C THR A 781 -27.53 25.26 9.98
N ILE A 782 -26.76 25.26 11.07
CA ILE A 782 -25.85 24.17 11.43
C ILE A 782 -26.65 23.02 12.04
N ARG A 783 -26.51 21.82 11.46
CA ARG A 783 -27.07 20.58 12.01
C ARG A 783 -26.00 19.51 12.05
N VAL A 784 -25.79 18.93 13.23
CA VAL A 784 -24.91 17.77 13.41
C VAL A 784 -25.81 16.55 13.50
N ALA A 785 -25.74 15.70 12.48
CA ALA A 785 -26.55 14.48 12.40
C ALA A 785 -25.95 13.35 13.24
N GLU A 786 -24.61 13.27 13.27
CA GLU A 786 -23.89 12.23 13.98
C GLU A 786 -22.48 12.72 14.34
N ASN A 787 -22.07 12.54 15.59
CA ASN A 787 -20.72 12.86 16.07
C ASN A 787 -20.40 12.05 17.34
N GLY A 788 -19.33 11.25 17.33
CA GLY A 788 -18.92 10.46 18.49
C GLY A 788 -19.81 9.26 18.82
N VAL A 789 -20.57 8.76 17.84
CA VAL A 789 -21.50 7.61 18.00
C VAL A 789 -21.05 6.40 17.17
N SER A 790 -20.45 6.63 16.01
CA SER A 790 -19.94 5.57 15.13
C SER A 790 -18.60 5.97 14.52
N ILE A 791 -18.12 5.18 13.56
CA ILE A 791 -16.94 5.47 12.74
C ILE A 791 -17.15 6.60 11.72
N GLN A 792 -18.34 7.22 11.71
CA GLN A 792 -18.68 8.33 10.81
C GLN A 792 -19.12 9.57 11.60
N GLY A 793 -18.78 10.75 11.05
CA GLY A 793 -19.22 12.05 11.53
C GLY A 793 -19.93 12.82 10.41
N ARG A 794 -21.09 13.40 10.71
CA ARG A 794 -21.99 14.01 9.72
C ARG A 794 -22.51 15.36 10.22
N PHE A 795 -22.23 16.43 9.48
CA PHE A 795 -22.87 17.73 9.73
C PHE A 795 -23.23 18.46 8.43
N SER A 796 -24.20 19.34 8.53
CA SER A 796 -24.65 20.18 7.42
C SER A 796 -24.69 21.64 7.82
N ILE A 797 -24.41 22.54 6.87
CA ILE A 797 -24.47 23.98 7.06
C ILE A 797 -24.93 24.67 5.77
N GLN A 798 -25.65 25.79 5.86
CA GLN A 798 -25.95 26.58 4.67
C GLN A 798 -24.69 27.29 4.16
N LEU A 799 -24.44 27.26 2.84
CA LEU A 799 -23.29 27.91 2.23
C LEU A 799 -23.31 29.42 2.47
N PHE A 800 -22.15 29.98 2.78
CA PHE A 800 -21.95 31.40 3.01
C PHE A 800 -20.72 31.92 2.23
N LYS A 801 -20.55 33.23 2.21
CA LYS A 801 -19.37 33.91 1.67
C LYS A 801 -18.77 34.80 2.77
N PHE A 802 -17.45 34.84 2.86
CA PHE A 802 -16.76 35.80 3.72
C PHE A 802 -16.96 37.23 3.21
N VAL A 803 -17.21 38.16 4.13
CA VAL A 803 -17.35 39.58 3.79
C VAL A 803 -16.03 40.09 3.20
N GLY A 804 -16.07 40.59 1.96
CA GLY A 804 -14.90 41.05 1.19
C GLY A 804 -14.79 40.41 -0.20
N ASP A 805 -13.66 40.62 -0.87
CA ASP A 805 -13.31 40.06 -2.19
C ASP A 805 -12.86 38.58 -2.11
N TYR A 806 -13.55 37.79 -1.28
CA TYR A 806 -13.27 36.36 -1.10
C TYR A 806 -14.32 35.53 -1.83
N ASP A 807 -13.93 34.90 -2.94
CA ASP A 807 -14.84 34.05 -3.73
C ASP A 807 -14.69 32.56 -3.44
N LEU A 808 -13.72 32.19 -2.60
CA LEU A 808 -13.40 30.82 -2.21
C LEU A 808 -13.72 30.57 -0.73
N VAL A 809 -14.18 29.36 -0.44
CA VAL A 809 -14.36 28.86 0.93
C VAL A 809 -13.66 27.51 1.05
N TYR A 810 -12.89 27.34 2.12
CA TYR A 810 -12.28 26.07 2.53
C TYR A 810 -12.84 25.66 3.89
N LEU A 811 -13.15 24.37 4.05
CA LEU A 811 -13.60 23.80 5.31
C LEU A 811 -12.49 23.00 5.97
N HIS A 812 -12.29 23.23 7.26
CA HIS A 812 -11.31 22.55 8.11
C HIS A 812 -12.04 21.84 9.25
N CYS A 813 -11.63 20.62 9.56
CA CYS A 813 -12.12 19.89 10.72
C CYS A 813 -10.98 19.17 11.44
N GLU A 814 -10.99 19.25 12.76
CA GLU A 814 -10.14 18.50 13.67
C GLU A 814 -10.85 17.20 14.06
N ILE A 815 -10.27 16.08 13.66
CA ILE A 815 -10.76 14.73 13.92
C ILE A 815 -10.02 14.16 15.13
N HIS A 816 -10.80 13.62 16.07
CA HIS A 816 -10.35 12.94 17.27
C HIS A 816 -10.95 11.52 17.30
N LEU A 817 -10.15 10.53 17.67
CA LEU A 817 -10.60 9.14 17.83
C LEU A 817 -10.90 8.89 19.30
N CYS A 818 -12.16 8.68 19.64
CA CYS A 818 -12.58 8.43 21.01
C CYS A 818 -12.71 6.93 21.28
N ASP A 819 -12.11 6.46 22.37
CA ASP A 819 -12.24 5.10 22.87
C ASP A 819 -13.55 4.94 23.66
N THR A 820 -14.46 4.14 23.11
CA THR A 820 -15.79 3.84 23.69
C THR A 820 -15.72 3.07 25.00
N LYS A 821 -14.62 2.37 25.27
CA LYS A 821 -14.41 1.62 26.53
C LYS A 821 -13.91 2.53 27.65
N ALA A 822 -13.17 3.58 27.31
CA ALA A 822 -12.55 4.47 28.29
C ALA A 822 -13.47 5.64 28.70
N THR A 823 -14.21 6.21 27.75
CA THR A 823 -15.02 7.42 28.00
C THR A 823 -16.32 7.44 27.18
N ALA A 824 -17.28 8.25 27.61
CA ALA A 824 -18.50 8.50 26.83
C ALA A 824 -18.19 9.43 25.65
N CYS A 825 -18.19 8.87 24.44
CA CYS A 825 -17.76 9.59 23.22
C CYS A 825 -18.80 10.53 22.62
N ALA A 826 -20.10 10.31 22.89
CA ALA A 826 -21.17 11.17 22.40
C ALA A 826 -21.23 12.48 23.22
N PRO A 827 -21.06 13.67 22.60
CA PRO A 827 -21.00 14.93 23.32
C PRO A 827 -22.36 15.33 23.90
N THR A 828 -22.38 15.79 25.17
CA THR A 828 -23.60 16.32 25.82
C THR A 828 -23.60 17.84 25.83
N CYS A 829 -24.33 18.46 24.90
CA CYS A 829 -24.34 19.91 24.71
C CYS A 829 -25.33 20.65 25.65
N SER A 830 -25.25 20.37 26.95
CA SER A 830 -25.99 21.05 28.04
C SER A 830 -25.19 22.28 28.49
N GLY A 831 -25.84 23.45 28.63
CA GLY A 831 -25.19 24.77 28.72
C GLY A 831 -24.37 25.11 29.97
N LEU A 832 -23.65 24.17 30.58
CA LEU A 832 -22.72 24.43 31.69
C LEU A 832 -21.33 23.88 31.33
N GLN A 833 -20.36 24.79 31.17
CA GLN A 833 -18.96 24.46 30.93
C GLN A 833 -18.42 23.56 32.04
N SER A 834 -17.95 22.37 31.67
CA SER A 834 -17.12 21.52 32.53
C SER A 834 -15.66 21.58 32.08
N ARG A 835 -14.77 21.42 33.05
CA ARG A 835 -13.37 21.86 33.09
C ARG A 835 -12.43 20.76 32.56
N ARG A 836 -11.49 21.16 31.68
CA ARG A 836 -10.23 20.51 31.23
C ARG A 836 -10.21 18.97 31.09
N SER A 837 -10.11 18.49 29.85
CA SER A 837 -9.48 17.20 29.51
C SER A 837 -8.10 17.42 28.89
N ALA A 838 -7.23 16.43 29.09
CA ALA A 838 -5.81 16.43 28.77
C ALA A 838 -5.50 16.65 27.27
N VAL A 839 -4.27 17.12 27.02
CA VAL A 839 -3.72 17.36 25.68
C VAL A 839 -3.54 16.01 24.98
N GLU A 840 -4.38 15.75 23.99
CA GLU A 840 -4.31 14.60 23.08
C GLU A 840 -4.36 15.14 21.65
N ALA A 841 -3.64 14.50 20.71
CA ALA A 841 -3.41 15.05 19.37
C ALA A 841 -4.70 15.09 18.54
N ASP A 842 -5.02 16.27 18.00
CA ASP A 842 -6.13 16.49 17.07
C ASP A 842 -5.59 16.52 15.63
N TYR A 843 -6.26 15.85 14.69
CA TYR A 843 -5.80 15.74 13.30
C TYR A 843 -6.64 16.61 12.36
N SER A 844 -6.03 17.59 11.69
CA SER A 844 -6.74 18.53 10.83
C SER A 844 -6.92 18.01 9.40
N VAL A 845 -8.14 18.08 8.87
CA VAL A 845 -8.49 17.74 7.48
C VAL A 845 -9.09 18.95 6.78
N VAL A 846 -8.77 19.16 5.50
CA VAL A 846 -9.21 20.33 4.70
C VAL A 846 -9.89 19.92 3.39
N VAL A 847 -11.07 20.47 3.11
CA VAL A 847 -11.80 20.26 1.84
C VAL A 847 -12.19 21.61 1.21
N GLY A 848 -11.84 21.81 -0.05
CA GLY A 848 -12.05 23.04 -0.83
C GLY A 848 -11.14 23.09 -2.07
N PRO A 849 -11.29 24.07 -2.99
CA PRO A 849 -12.13 25.26 -2.88
C PRO A 849 -13.61 25.05 -3.23
N ILE A 850 -14.49 25.74 -2.49
CA ILE A 850 -15.91 25.93 -2.80
C ILE A 850 -16.10 27.35 -3.35
N VAL A 851 -16.53 27.47 -4.59
CA VAL A 851 -16.70 28.71 -5.35
C VAL A 851 -18.18 29.08 -5.43
N ARG A 852 -18.49 30.37 -5.43
CA ARG A 852 -19.87 30.83 -5.62
C ARG A 852 -20.30 30.80 -7.10
N LYS A 853 -21.46 30.21 -7.40
CA LYS A 853 -22.11 30.32 -8.72
C LYS A 853 -22.58 31.77 -8.93
N GLY A 854 -21.84 32.52 -9.76
CA GLY A 854 -22.09 33.94 -10.03
C GLY A 854 -20.87 34.78 -10.43
N ALA A 855 -19.65 34.21 -10.42
CA ALA A 855 -18.48 34.86 -11.00
C ALA A 855 -18.55 34.77 -12.54
N LEU A 856 -18.93 35.87 -13.18
CA LEU A 856 -18.68 36.08 -14.62
C LEU A 856 -17.17 36.17 -14.84
N PRO A 857 -16.60 35.53 -15.89
CA PRO A 857 -15.23 35.80 -16.28
C PRO A 857 -15.14 37.24 -16.75
N SER A 858 -14.38 38.08 -16.05
CA SER A 858 -13.99 39.39 -16.58
C SER A 858 -13.00 39.17 -17.72
N PRO A 859 -13.24 39.72 -18.92
CA PRO A 859 -12.25 39.72 -19.98
C PRO A 859 -11.13 40.69 -19.58
N PHE A 860 -9.92 40.20 -19.37
CA PHE A 860 -8.75 41.07 -19.32
C PHE A 860 -8.52 41.65 -20.73
N PRO A 861 -8.46 42.98 -20.88
CA PRO A 861 -8.08 43.60 -22.14
C PRO A 861 -6.57 43.50 -22.36
N LEU A 862 -6.23 43.38 -23.64
CA LEU A 862 -4.88 43.41 -24.18
C LEU A 862 -4.03 44.57 -23.62
N GLN A 863 -2.79 44.26 -23.24
CA GLN A 863 -1.68 45.18 -23.43
C GLN A 863 -0.64 44.57 -24.37
N SER A 864 -0.51 45.26 -25.51
CA SER A 864 0.46 45.11 -26.57
C SER A 864 1.84 45.63 -26.18
N GLY A 865 2.89 44.93 -26.61
CA GLY A 865 4.25 45.46 -26.62
C GLY A 865 5.24 44.46 -27.22
N SER A 866 5.52 44.64 -28.51
CA SER A 866 6.50 43.99 -29.40
C SER A 866 7.73 43.36 -28.72
N PHE A 867 8.27 42.22 -29.19
CA PHE A 867 9.01 42.13 -30.45
C PHE A 867 9.17 40.68 -30.94
N GLY A 868 9.16 40.50 -32.27
CA GLY A 868 10.03 39.52 -32.96
C GLY A 868 9.40 38.20 -33.42
N ILE A 869 8.93 38.19 -34.66
CA ILE A 869 8.46 37.04 -35.44
C ILE A 869 9.65 36.33 -36.10
N CYS A 870 9.53 34.99 -36.25
CA CYS A 870 9.94 34.12 -37.38
C CYS A 870 10.63 32.85 -36.86
N ALA A 871 10.39 31.63 -37.29
CA ALA A 871 9.40 30.95 -38.14
C ALA A 871 9.76 29.44 -38.04
N PRO A 872 8.87 28.51 -38.42
CA PRO A 872 8.81 27.15 -37.89
C PRO A 872 9.62 26.13 -38.71
N TRP A 873 10.00 25.01 -38.08
CA TRP A 873 10.22 23.75 -38.78
C TRP A 873 9.36 22.64 -38.16
N THR A 874 8.69 21.93 -39.06
CA THR A 874 7.70 20.90 -38.84
C THR A 874 8.32 19.51 -38.74
N LEU A 875 7.60 18.66 -37.98
CA LEU A 875 7.25 17.26 -38.23
C LEU A 875 8.21 16.12 -37.84
N LEU A 876 7.56 15.13 -37.19
CA LEU A 876 7.83 13.69 -37.12
C LEU A 876 9.01 13.33 -36.18
N THR A 877 8.94 12.35 -35.28
CA THR A 877 8.13 11.13 -35.16
C THR A 877 8.30 10.59 -33.75
N SER A 878 7.36 9.75 -33.33
CA SER A 878 7.45 8.78 -32.22
C SER A 878 8.85 8.20 -31.95
N ALA A 879 9.24 8.15 -30.67
CA ALA A 879 9.88 6.98 -30.07
C ALA A 879 9.82 7.08 -28.54
N ILE A 880 9.19 6.08 -27.93
CA ILE A 880 9.36 5.72 -26.52
C ILE A 880 10.81 5.25 -26.39
N ILE A 881 11.60 5.85 -25.48
CA ILE A 881 12.91 5.31 -25.10
C ILE A 881 13.04 5.38 -23.58
N THR A 882 13.29 4.20 -23.01
CA THR A 882 13.57 3.84 -21.61
C THR A 882 15.05 4.09 -21.27
N LEU A 883 15.38 4.58 -20.07
CA LEU A 883 16.77 4.73 -19.57
C LEU A 883 16.91 4.36 -18.06
N ALA A 884 17.93 3.55 -17.73
CA ALA A 884 18.53 3.30 -16.40
C ALA A 884 19.75 4.21 -16.18
N HIS A 885 20.20 4.45 -14.94
CA HIS A 885 21.23 5.46 -14.63
C HIS A 885 22.21 5.10 -13.49
N TRP A 886 23.51 5.42 -13.68
CA TRP A 886 24.56 5.68 -12.67
C TRP A 886 25.33 6.99 -12.95
N ILE A 887 25.98 7.61 -11.94
CA ILE A 887 26.52 8.98 -11.99
C ILE A 887 27.98 9.11 -11.47
N ILE A 888 28.78 9.89 -12.19
CA ILE A 888 30.06 10.49 -11.77
C ILE A 888 29.84 11.97 -11.46
N LEU A 889 30.39 12.44 -10.34
CA LEU A 889 30.34 13.81 -9.84
C LEU A 889 31.66 14.55 -9.98
#